data_AF-A0A935CBN2-F1
#
_entry.id   AF-A0A935CBN2-F1
#
_cell.length_a   1.000
_cell.length_b   1.000
_cell.length_c   1.000
_cell.angle_alpha   90.00
_cell.angle_beta   90.00
_cell.angle_gamma   90.00
#
_symmetry.space_group_name_H-M   'P 1'
#
loop_
_entity.id
_entity.type
_entity.pdbx_description
1 polymer ?
#
loop_
_entity_poly.entity_id
_entity_poly.type
_entity_poly.pdbx_seq_one_letter_code
_entity_poly.pdbx_strand_id
1 'polypeptide(L)'
;MFKKIIFFIGSFLFVPFSNFSQGNLMLVGGGSESNGGWSDLPYSWMVENASNKKIGIISYNEADEWLPNYFKSLGAAEADNIKISSRAEAATSAMFNQLSEYDALFFKGGDQSKYYEFYKNTSVQQAIETIYNRGGVIGGTSAGMAILSGVIFTAEAGSVYPIDALENINSQYFTLNNDFLSFYPHYIFDTHFVERGRTARLIGFLAHWFGQQGEMITGIGVDDKTSLCIDSEGLGTVYGTGAASIYFPEKFDIENNQITDSEIKSAQLTHGQTYDLNLGKISDRTLAKSSDPIMNGAYYQVFGSGVKSISDNESLLTEVLQSNLMDGNIIILADEDDNLAESYKDYFEENQNRKVFIITTSSENNGEDKAGLRNLIRQSGLILILDGIQINNFFSGGPTGELLLNHLKRNNVSSIFLGDIVQQVGKSYSTNIYSDPFNAYYNDLIFDEGLNLLSDINIISKSFEIDAKDFYENISSSLVDRILTEELSYGIYLTGNSYFSYIVTESSEAVLKTGGNLPSVIIHNGSTLYEQTSQTVNGNISRMQYAFDSLTFKISRNTDILLGAVEEKEQEDYELEEETVLSNLDTVLYDNILLNNPVKDIIRINLPLSEIEEINIFNTNGKLVFIKKDTIRDNHINLNHLSDGHYLIIIKKKNDNLYYVNKMIKN
;
A
#
# COMPACT_ATOMS: atom_id res chain seq x y z
N MET A 1 -78.78 1.75 -47.74
CA MET A 1 -77.34 2.09 -47.57
C MET A 1 -76.82 1.24 -46.42
N PHE A 2 -76.28 0.06 -46.74
CA PHE A 2 -75.75 -0.92 -45.79
C PHE A 2 -74.25 -0.66 -45.59
N LYS A 3 -73.75 -0.63 -44.35
CA LYS A 3 -72.31 -0.79 -44.07
C LYS A 3 -72.11 -2.08 -43.27
N LYS A 4 -71.43 -3.04 -43.91
CA LYS A 4 -70.99 -4.32 -43.36
C LYS A 4 -69.86 -4.08 -42.36
N ILE A 5 -69.96 -4.71 -41.20
CA ILE A 5 -68.85 -4.93 -40.27
C ILE A 5 -68.31 -6.33 -40.58
N ILE A 6 -67.01 -6.42 -40.90
CA ILE A 6 -66.30 -7.68 -41.13
C ILE A 6 -65.58 -8.03 -39.83
N PHE A 7 -65.92 -9.18 -39.24
CA PHE A 7 -65.20 -9.79 -38.13
C PHE A 7 -64.08 -10.66 -38.71
N PHE A 8 -62.83 -10.37 -38.35
CA PHE A 8 -61.67 -11.20 -38.66
C PHE A 8 -61.39 -12.08 -37.44
N ILE A 9 -61.60 -13.40 -37.57
CA ILE A 9 -61.21 -14.38 -36.55
C ILE A 9 -59.79 -14.81 -36.89
N GLY A 10 -58.81 -14.33 -36.12
CA GLY A 10 -57.43 -14.78 -36.20
C GLY A 10 -57.22 -16.00 -35.29
N SER A 11 -56.86 -17.14 -35.87
CA SER A 11 -56.31 -18.28 -35.14
C SER A 11 -54.95 -17.91 -34.54
N PHE A 12 -54.85 -17.86 -33.21
CA PHE A 12 -53.58 -17.84 -32.50
C PHE A 12 -52.99 -19.26 -32.52
N LEU A 13 -51.97 -19.46 -33.36
CA LEU A 13 -51.02 -20.56 -33.21
C LEU A 13 -50.18 -20.27 -31.95
N PHE A 14 -50.44 -21.01 -30.87
CA PHE A 14 -49.52 -21.08 -29.74
C PHE A 14 -48.26 -21.82 -30.20
N VAL A 15 -47.22 -21.07 -30.52
CA VAL A 15 -45.85 -21.60 -30.53
C VAL A 15 -45.46 -21.73 -29.06
N PRO A 16 -45.15 -22.94 -28.55
CA PRO A 16 -44.58 -23.03 -27.21
C PRO A 16 -43.22 -22.35 -27.28
N PHE A 17 -43.09 -21.19 -26.64
CA PHE A 17 -41.79 -20.72 -26.20
C PHE A 17 -41.30 -21.76 -25.20
N SER A 18 -40.42 -22.66 -25.65
CA SER A 18 -39.53 -23.34 -24.74
C SER A 18 -38.66 -22.24 -24.14
N ASN A 19 -39.01 -21.78 -22.94
CA ASN A 19 -38.06 -21.09 -22.07
C ASN A 19 -36.95 -22.10 -21.81
N PHE A 20 -35.92 -22.09 -22.66
CA PHE A 20 -34.68 -22.77 -22.33
C PHE A 20 -34.16 -22.06 -21.08
N SER A 21 -34.13 -22.80 -19.97
CA SER A 21 -33.51 -22.34 -18.73
C SER A 21 -32.08 -21.95 -19.07
N GLN A 22 -31.67 -20.75 -18.65
CA GLN A 22 -30.26 -20.38 -18.67
C GLN A 22 -29.46 -21.45 -17.89
N GLY A 23 -28.28 -21.80 -18.38
CA GLY A 23 -27.40 -22.76 -17.71
C GLY A 23 -26.78 -22.20 -16.43
N ASN A 24 -26.06 -23.05 -15.72
CA ASN A 24 -25.38 -22.71 -14.48
C ASN A 24 -23.88 -22.44 -14.75
N LEU A 25 -23.25 -21.55 -13.98
CA LEU A 25 -21.80 -21.32 -14.01
C LEU A 25 -21.14 -21.62 -12.66
N MET A 26 -19.95 -22.21 -12.68
CA MET A 26 -19.09 -22.33 -11.49
C MET A 26 -17.77 -21.61 -11.71
N LEU A 27 -17.60 -20.44 -11.11
CA LEU A 27 -16.41 -19.61 -11.25
C LEU A 27 -15.48 -19.91 -10.07
N VAL A 28 -14.33 -20.55 -10.29
CA VAL A 28 -13.37 -20.87 -9.22
C VAL A 28 -12.11 -20.02 -9.36
N GLY A 29 -11.78 -19.22 -8.33
CA GLY A 29 -10.69 -18.26 -8.38
C GLY A 29 -9.30 -18.90 -8.44
N GLY A 30 -9.16 -20.16 -8.04
CA GLY A 30 -7.89 -20.88 -8.07
C GLY A 30 -7.62 -21.59 -6.75
N GLY A 31 -6.35 -21.91 -6.51
CA GLY A 31 -5.91 -22.73 -5.39
C GLY A 31 -6.14 -24.23 -5.64
N SER A 32 -5.30 -25.06 -5.03
CA SER A 32 -5.43 -26.51 -5.14
C SER A 32 -6.72 -26.99 -4.48
N GLU A 33 -7.44 -27.88 -5.17
CA GLU A 33 -8.58 -28.60 -4.63
C GLU A 33 -8.13 -29.58 -3.53
N SER A 34 -9.01 -29.85 -2.58
CA SER A 34 -8.72 -30.72 -1.44
C SER A 34 -9.97 -31.49 -1.02
N ASN A 35 -9.87 -32.82 -0.96
CA ASN A 35 -10.93 -33.67 -0.43
C ASN A 35 -11.10 -33.45 1.08
N GLY A 36 -12.34 -33.17 1.52
CA GLY A 36 -12.67 -32.83 2.90
C GLY A 36 -12.36 -31.37 3.24
N GLY A 37 -12.16 -30.52 2.23
CA GLY A 37 -11.76 -29.12 2.42
C GLY A 37 -12.66 -28.14 1.70
N TRP A 38 -12.13 -26.94 1.43
CA TRP A 38 -12.89 -25.80 0.89
C TRP A 38 -13.63 -26.11 -0.42
N SER A 39 -13.07 -27.00 -1.25
CA SER A 39 -13.58 -27.33 -2.58
C SER A 39 -14.75 -28.31 -2.57
N ASP A 40 -15.07 -28.98 -1.46
CA ASP A 40 -16.11 -30.02 -1.44
C ASP A 40 -17.48 -29.43 -1.80
N LEU A 41 -17.84 -28.30 -1.19
CA LEU A 41 -19.14 -27.65 -1.39
C LEU A 41 -19.36 -27.15 -2.83
N PRO A 42 -18.49 -26.30 -3.42
CA PRO A 42 -18.74 -25.82 -4.78
C PRO A 42 -18.69 -26.94 -5.83
N TYR A 43 -17.82 -27.94 -5.66
CA TYR A 43 -17.73 -29.04 -6.62
C TYR A 43 -18.92 -30.01 -6.47
N SER A 44 -19.44 -30.21 -5.26
CA SER A 44 -20.70 -30.94 -5.05
C SER A 44 -21.87 -30.18 -5.67
N TRP A 45 -21.91 -28.86 -5.56
CA TRP A 45 -22.93 -28.04 -6.23
C TRP A 45 -22.92 -28.26 -7.75
N MET A 46 -21.74 -28.34 -8.38
CA MET A 46 -21.64 -28.66 -9.81
C MET A 46 -22.17 -30.08 -10.13
N VAL A 47 -21.84 -31.07 -9.31
CA VAL A 47 -22.35 -32.46 -9.45
C VAL A 47 -23.88 -32.50 -9.31
N GLU A 48 -24.43 -31.76 -8.36
CA GLU A 48 -25.87 -31.74 -8.07
C GLU A 48 -26.69 -31.05 -9.15
N ASN A 49 -26.11 -30.04 -9.80
CA ASN A 49 -26.73 -29.33 -10.93
C ASN A 49 -26.48 -30.02 -12.29
N ALA A 50 -25.71 -31.10 -12.31
CA ALA A 50 -25.53 -31.97 -13.48
C ALA A 50 -26.63 -33.06 -13.50
N SER A 51 -27.57 -32.97 -14.44
CA SER A 51 -28.79 -33.81 -14.47
C SER A 51 -28.55 -35.32 -14.35
N ASN A 52 -27.58 -35.88 -15.10
CA ASN A 52 -27.18 -37.29 -15.01
C ASN A 52 -25.83 -37.46 -14.30
N LYS A 53 -25.34 -36.40 -13.66
CA LYS A 53 -24.07 -36.34 -12.93
C LYS A 53 -22.87 -36.78 -13.77
N LYS A 54 -22.88 -36.49 -15.07
CA LYS A 54 -21.76 -36.72 -15.99
C LYS A 54 -20.93 -35.46 -16.16
N ILE A 55 -19.65 -35.52 -15.79
CA ILE A 55 -18.75 -34.36 -15.75
C ILE A 55 -17.56 -34.55 -16.70
N GLY A 56 -17.46 -33.69 -17.71
CA GLY A 56 -16.31 -33.66 -18.63
C GLY A 56 -15.25 -32.68 -18.13
N ILE A 57 -14.05 -33.15 -17.84
CA ILE A 57 -12.96 -32.33 -17.30
C ILE A 57 -12.02 -31.95 -18.45
N ILE A 58 -12.02 -30.68 -18.82
CA ILE A 58 -11.36 -30.19 -20.04
C ILE A 58 -9.98 -29.59 -19.74
N SER A 59 -8.96 -30.08 -20.44
CA SER A 59 -7.61 -29.50 -20.43
C SER A 59 -6.94 -29.63 -21.78
N TYR A 60 -5.96 -28.77 -22.07
CA TYR A 60 -5.11 -28.93 -23.25
C TYR A 60 -3.86 -29.80 -22.97
N ASN A 61 -3.61 -30.12 -21.70
CA ASN A 61 -2.56 -31.04 -21.25
C ASN A 61 -3.14 -32.39 -20.83
N GLU A 62 -2.30 -33.43 -20.80
CA GLU A 62 -2.62 -34.67 -20.10
C GLU A 62 -2.87 -34.37 -18.61
N ALA A 63 -3.85 -35.06 -18.03
CA ALA A 63 -4.22 -34.93 -16.63
C ALA A 63 -4.24 -36.31 -15.97
N ASP A 64 -3.93 -36.36 -14.67
CA ASP A 64 -4.09 -37.57 -13.87
C ASP A 64 -5.57 -37.81 -13.49
N GLU A 65 -5.82 -38.95 -12.86
CA GLU A 65 -7.15 -39.38 -12.44
C GLU A 65 -7.60 -38.78 -11.10
N TRP A 66 -6.84 -37.86 -10.49
CA TRP A 66 -7.19 -37.34 -9.17
C TRP A 66 -8.52 -36.56 -9.22
N LEU A 67 -8.65 -35.62 -10.15
CA LEU A 67 -9.85 -34.78 -10.27
C LEU A 67 -11.11 -35.56 -10.70
N PRO A 68 -11.06 -36.46 -11.71
CA PRO A 68 -12.15 -37.39 -11.97
C PRO A 68 -12.59 -38.18 -10.74
N ASN A 69 -11.64 -38.75 -9.99
CA ASN A 69 -11.96 -39.53 -8.79
C ASN A 69 -12.52 -38.65 -7.67
N TYR A 70 -12.07 -37.40 -7.57
CA TYR A 70 -12.61 -36.43 -6.63
C TYR A 70 -14.07 -36.11 -6.94
N PHE A 71 -14.42 -35.78 -8.19
CA PHE A 71 -15.82 -35.58 -8.59
C PHE A 71 -16.69 -36.83 -8.35
N LYS A 72 -16.17 -38.04 -8.64
CA LYS A 72 -16.86 -39.31 -8.31
C LYS A 72 -17.07 -39.47 -6.80
N SER A 73 -16.11 -39.05 -5.98
CA SER A 73 -16.23 -39.07 -4.51
C SER A 73 -17.31 -38.12 -3.98
N LEU A 74 -17.57 -37.03 -4.71
CA LEU A 74 -18.66 -36.08 -4.45
C LEU A 74 -20.01 -36.50 -5.06
N GLY A 75 -20.07 -37.70 -5.67
CA GLY A 75 -21.30 -38.29 -6.17
C GLY A 75 -21.53 -38.16 -7.67
N ALA A 76 -20.53 -37.76 -8.47
CA ALA A 76 -20.61 -37.86 -9.92
C ALA A 76 -20.81 -39.31 -10.36
N ALA A 77 -21.74 -39.55 -11.29
CA ALA A 77 -21.96 -40.88 -11.86
C ALA A 77 -20.83 -41.24 -12.84
N GLU A 78 -20.35 -40.24 -13.56
CA GLU A 78 -19.27 -40.32 -14.54
C GLU A 78 -18.46 -39.03 -14.48
N ALA A 79 -17.15 -39.14 -14.51
CA ALA A 79 -16.25 -38.01 -14.57
C ALA A 79 -14.98 -38.44 -15.29
N ASP A 80 -14.61 -37.73 -16.34
CA ASP A 80 -13.53 -38.15 -17.23
C ASP A 80 -12.72 -36.95 -17.73
N ASN A 81 -11.41 -37.15 -17.87
CA ASN A 81 -10.54 -36.17 -18.49
C ASN A 81 -10.71 -36.19 -20.01
N ILE A 82 -10.88 -35.02 -20.60
CA ILE A 82 -11.00 -34.81 -22.04
C ILE A 82 -9.90 -33.82 -22.43
N LYS A 83 -8.85 -34.36 -23.03
CA LYS A 83 -7.77 -33.54 -23.57
C LYS A 83 -8.19 -32.94 -24.91
N ILE A 84 -8.06 -31.63 -25.04
CA ILE A 84 -8.27 -30.90 -26.30
C ILE A 84 -7.12 -29.94 -26.49
N SER A 85 -6.15 -30.36 -27.29
CA SER A 85 -4.79 -29.79 -27.33
C SER A 85 -4.48 -28.99 -28.60
N SER A 86 -5.46 -28.88 -29.51
CA SER A 86 -5.31 -28.07 -30.72
C SER A 86 -6.66 -27.58 -31.25
N ARG A 87 -6.61 -26.50 -32.03
CA ARG A 87 -7.77 -25.99 -32.78
C ARG A 87 -8.36 -27.02 -33.76
N ALA A 88 -7.51 -27.83 -34.39
CA ALA A 88 -7.94 -28.84 -35.35
C ALA A 88 -8.79 -29.94 -34.67
N GLU A 89 -8.35 -30.38 -33.49
CA GLU A 89 -9.08 -31.33 -32.64
C GLU A 89 -10.42 -30.73 -32.14
N ALA A 90 -10.36 -29.49 -31.66
CA ALA A 90 -11.53 -28.76 -31.17
C ALA A 90 -12.59 -28.48 -32.25
N ALA A 91 -12.20 -28.44 -33.52
CA ALA A 91 -13.10 -28.21 -34.65
C ALA A 91 -13.80 -29.48 -35.18
N THR A 92 -13.54 -30.66 -34.61
CA THR A 92 -14.14 -31.91 -35.09
C THR A 92 -15.57 -32.09 -34.58
N SER A 93 -16.44 -32.65 -35.43
CA SER A 93 -17.78 -33.08 -35.01
C SER A 93 -17.75 -34.22 -33.97
N ALA A 94 -16.69 -35.03 -33.98
CA ALA A 94 -16.47 -36.06 -32.96
C ALA A 94 -16.30 -35.42 -31.57
N MET A 95 -15.53 -34.33 -31.46
CA MET A 95 -15.37 -33.60 -30.21
C MET A 95 -16.68 -32.96 -29.75
N PHE A 96 -17.45 -32.35 -30.65
CA PHE A 96 -18.79 -31.84 -30.31
C PHE A 96 -19.68 -32.94 -29.72
N ASN A 97 -19.75 -34.09 -30.39
CA ASN A 97 -20.58 -35.21 -29.96
C ASN A 97 -20.14 -35.74 -28.60
N GLN A 98 -18.83 -35.94 -28.39
CA GLN A 98 -18.28 -36.40 -27.11
C GLN A 98 -18.62 -35.44 -25.98
N LEU A 99 -18.38 -34.13 -26.16
CA LEU A 99 -18.69 -33.14 -25.13
C LEU A 99 -20.19 -33.07 -24.83
N SER A 100 -21.04 -33.21 -25.85
CA SER A 100 -22.50 -33.15 -25.73
C SER A 100 -23.10 -34.33 -24.94
N GLU A 101 -22.33 -35.37 -24.63
CA GLU A 101 -22.76 -36.48 -23.74
C GLU A 101 -22.73 -36.11 -22.26
N TYR A 102 -22.00 -35.06 -21.87
CA TYR A 102 -21.85 -34.61 -20.50
C TYR A 102 -22.90 -33.56 -20.12
N ASP A 103 -23.31 -33.55 -18.85
CA ASP A 103 -24.24 -32.55 -18.32
C ASP A 103 -23.51 -31.32 -17.77
N ALA A 104 -22.23 -31.50 -17.43
CA ALA A 104 -21.38 -30.44 -16.93
C ALA A 104 -19.97 -30.52 -17.52
N LEU A 105 -19.38 -29.37 -17.83
CA LEU A 105 -17.99 -29.26 -18.28
C LEU A 105 -17.18 -28.45 -17.27
N PHE A 106 -16.05 -28.99 -16.81
CA PHE A 106 -15.13 -28.32 -15.90
C PHE A 106 -13.79 -28.02 -16.58
N PHE A 107 -13.42 -26.76 -16.72
CA PHE A 107 -12.15 -26.32 -17.31
C PHE A 107 -11.06 -26.20 -16.23
N LYS A 108 -9.97 -26.95 -16.40
CA LYS A 108 -8.82 -26.89 -15.48
C LYS A 108 -8.08 -25.53 -15.56
N GLY A 109 -7.24 -25.28 -14.56
CA GLY A 109 -6.29 -24.17 -14.60
C GLY A 109 -5.19 -24.36 -15.63
N GLY A 110 -4.46 -23.28 -15.93
CA GLY A 110 -3.45 -23.27 -16.98
C GLY A 110 -3.23 -21.87 -17.55
N ASP A 111 -3.16 -21.80 -18.87
CA ASP A 111 -2.98 -20.62 -19.70
C ASP A 111 -4.26 -20.40 -20.50
N GLN A 112 -4.99 -19.34 -20.16
CA GLN A 112 -6.26 -19.01 -20.79
C GLN A 112 -6.12 -18.66 -22.28
N SER A 113 -4.92 -18.23 -22.73
CA SER A 113 -4.68 -17.95 -24.15
C SER A 113 -4.81 -19.21 -24.99
N LYS A 114 -4.46 -20.39 -24.44
CA LYS A 114 -4.60 -21.68 -25.11
C LYS A 114 -6.05 -22.10 -25.27
N TYR A 115 -6.86 -21.90 -24.24
CA TYR A 115 -8.30 -22.15 -24.36
C TYR A 115 -8.95 -21.25 -25.40
N TYR A 116 -8.61 -19.96 -25.39
CA TYR A 116 -9.10 -19.01 -26.38
C TYR A 116 -8.63 -19.36 -27.82
N GLU A 117 -7.33 -19.62 -28.02
CA GLU A 117 -6.72 -19.99 -29.30
C GLU A 117 -7.37 -21.26 -29.90
N PHE A 118 -7.54 -22.29 -29.06
CA PHE A 118 -7.99 -23.60 -29.50
C PHE A 118 -9.50 -23.68 -29.70
N TYR A 119 -10.31 -23.05 -28.84
CA TYR A 119 -11.74 -23.36 -28.76
C TYR A 119 -12.63 -22.31 -29.44
N LYS A 120 -12.19 -21.05 -29.52
CA LYS A 120 -12.97 -19.98 -30.17
C LYS A 120 -13.30 -20.32 -31.62
N ASN A 121 -14.54 -20.12 -32.04
CA ASN A 121 -15.05 -20.44 -33.37
C ASN A 121 -14.81 -21.92 -33.78
N THR A 122 -14.98 -22.85 -32.83
CA THR A 122 -14.88 -24.30 -33.08
C THR A 122 -16.10 -25.06 -32.58
N SER A 123 -16.13 -26.35 -32.85
CA SER A 123 -17.14 -27.29 -32.34
C SER A 123 -17.13 -27.40 -30.80
N VAL A 124 -16.01 -27.14 -30.13
CA VAL A 124 -15.95 -27.10 -28.66
C VAL A 124 -16.76 -25.92 -28.11
N GLN A 125 -16.60 -24.72 -28.65
CA GLN A 125 -17.41 -23.56 -28.25
C GLN A 125 -18.91 -23.85 -28.41
N GLN A 126 -19.30 -24.43 -29.55
CA GLN A 126 -20.69 -24.81 -29.80
C GLN A 126 -21.21 -25.84 -28.79
N ALA A 127 -20.38 -26.80 -28.38
CA ALA A 127 -20.77 -27.78 -27.36
C ALA A 127 -20.94 -27.13 -25.98
N ILE A 128 -20.05 -26.22 -25.59
CA ILE A 128 -20.14 -25.45 -24.34
C ILE A 128 -21.48 -24.69 -24.30
N GLU A 129 -21.77 -23.92 -25.36
CA GLU A 129 -23.01 -23.17 -25.49
C GLU A 129 -24.24 -24.09 -25.50
N THR A 130 -24.17 -25.24 -26.16
CA THR A 130 -25.27 -26.22 -26.21
C THR A 130 -25.57 -26.80 -24.83
N ILE A 131 -24.53 -27.14 -24.06
CA ILE A 131 -24.69 -27.69 -22.70
C ILE A 131 -25.24 -26.62 -21.76
N TYR A 132 -24.73 -25.40 -21.83
CA TYR A 132 -25.25 -24.29 -21.05
C TYR A 132 -26.73 -24.00 -21.38
N ASN A 133 -27.08 -23.87 -22.66
CA ASN A 133 -28.43 -23.52 -23.11
C ASN A 133 -29.47 -24.62 -22.83
N ARG A 134 -29.05 -25.85 -22.54
CA ARG A 134 -29.96 -26.93 -22.11
C ARG A 134 -30.04 -27.11 -20.58
N GLY A 135 -29.51 -26.15 -19.81
CA GLY A 135 -29.54 -26.16 -18.35
C GLY A 135 -28.37 -26.89 -17.66
N GLY A 136 -27.31 -27.22 -18.41
CA GLY A 136 -26.11 -27.83 -17.85
C GLY A 136 -25.24 -26.86 -17.04
N VAL A 137 -24.12 -27.34 -16.52
CA VAL A 137 -23.18 -26.54 -15.73
C VAL A 137 -21.86 -26.34 -16.48
N ILE A 138 -21.43 -25.10 -16.65
CA ILE A 138 -20.09 -24.79 -17.17
C ILE A 138 -19.26 -24.20 -16.03
N GLY A 139 -18.21 -24.90 -15.61
CA GLY A 139 -17.36 -24.49 -14.52
C GLY A 139 -15.89 -24.43 -14.91
N GLY A 140 -15.08 -23.73 -14.13
CA GLY A 140 -13.64 -23.78 -14.32
C GLY A 140 -12.86 -23.09 -13.21
N THR A 141 -11.58 -23.40 -13.13
CA THR A 141 -10.65 -22.84 -12.13
C THR A 141 -9.53 -22.05 -12.79
N SER A 142 -9.18 -20.89 -12.22
CA SER A 142 -8.10 -20.03 -12.72
C SER A 142 -8.31 -19.67 -14.20
N ALA A 143 -7.42 -20.07 -15.12
CA ALA A 143 -7.61 -19.89 -16.56
C ALA A 143 -8.95 -20.44 -17.07
N GLY A 144 -9.42 -21.57 -16.51
CA GLY A 144 -10.71 -22.14 -16.85
C GLY A 144 -11.91 -21.29 -16.40
N MET A 145 -11.78 -20.49 -15.34
CA MET A 145 -12.78 -19.49 -14.95
C MET A 145 -12.70 -18.25 -15.86
N ALA A 146 -11.48 -17.79 -16.16
CA ALA A 146 -11.27 -16.56 -16.95
C ALA A 146 -11.95 -16.62 -18.32
N ILE A 147 -11.98 -17.80 -18.95
CA ILE A 147 -12.64 -17.96 -20.25
C ILE A 147 -14.17 -17.90 -20.20
N LEU A 148 -14.78 -18.06 -19.03
CA LEU A 148 -16.24 -18.03 -18.84
C LEU A 148 -16.78 -16.60 -18.74
N SER A 149 -15.89 -15.63 -18.83
CA SER A 149 -16.20 -14.20 -18.76
C SER A 149 -16.81 -13.69 -20.06
N GLY A 150 -17.80 -12.81 -19.96
CA GLY A 150 -18.41 -12.15 -21.13
C GLY A 150 -17.43 -11.22 -21.84
N VAL A 151 -16.68 -10.45 -21.07
CA VAL A 151 -15.45 -9.78 -21.51
C VAL A 151 -14.26 -10.57 -20.99
N ILE A 152 -13.54 -11.24 -21.88
CA ILE A 152 -12.43 -12.13 -21.55
C ILE A 152 -11.09 -11.38 -21.61
N PHE A 153 -10.26 -11.57 -20.58
CA PHE A 153 -8.83 -11.31 -20.65
C PHE A 153 -8.11 -12.53 -21.25
N THR A 154 -7.69 -12.45 -22.51
CA THR A 154 -7.16 -13.61 -23.26
C THR A 154 -5.71 -13.95 -22.89
N ALA A 155 -4.96 -12.99 -22.35
CA ALA A 155 -3.54 -13.12 -22.00
C ALA A 155 -2.63 -13.58 -23.15
N GLU A 156 -3.02 -13.33 -24.40
CA GLU A 156 -2.26 -13.72 -25.60
C GLU A 156 -0.87 -13.06 -25.66
N ALA A 157 -0.72 -11.90 -25.02
CA ALA A 157 0.56 -11.18 -24.91
C ALA A 157 1.26 -11.40 -23.56
N GLY A 158 0.73 -12.25 -22.68
CA GLY A 158 1.18 -12.42 -21.30
C GLY A 158 0.19 -11.84 -20.28
N SER A 159 0.57 -11.91 -19.00
CA SER A 159 -0.24 -11.37 -17.90
C SER A 159 -0.03 -9.86 -17.74
N VAL A 160 -1.03 -9.18 -17.18
CA VAL A 160 -0.91 -7.83 -16.62
C VAL A 160 -0.66 -7.97 -15.12
N TYR A 161 0.34 -7.26 -14.59
CA TYR A 161 0.56 -7.06 -13.15
C TYR A 161 -0.18 -5.80 -12.66
N PRO A 162 -0.46 -5.69 -11.35
CA PRO A 162 -1.07 -4.50 -10.76
C PRO A 162 -0.38 -3.19 -11.17
N ILE A 163 0.95 -3.14 -11.12
CA ILE A 163 1.73 -1.95 -11.53
C ILE A 163 1.55 -1.59 -13.01
N ASP A 164 1.49 -2.58 -13.92
CA ASP A 164 1.30 -2.33 -15.36
C ASP A 164 -0.03 -1.60 -15.61
N ALA A 165 -1.06 -1.95 -14.82
CA ALA A 165 -2.38 -1.35 -14.91
C ALA A 165 -2.45 0.08 -14.35
N LEU A 166 -1.55 0.43 -13.44
CA LEU A 166 -1.42 1.79 -12.92
C LEU A 166 -0.56 2.67 -13.85
N GLU A 167 0.38 2.06 -14.57
CA GLU A 167 1.30 2.75 -15.48
C GLU A 167 0.69 3.02 -16.86
N ASN A 168 0.07 2.02 -17.50
CA ASN A 168 -0.47 2.13 -18.86
C ASN A 168 -1.56 1.10 -19.15
N ILE A 169 -2.82 1.55 -19.13
CA ILE A 169 -3.99 0.70 -19.39
C ILE A 169 -4.18 0.31 -20.86
N ASN A 170 -3.37 0.82 -21.79
CA ASN A 170 -3.40 0.44 -23.21
C ASN A 170 -2.08 -0.19 -23.67
N SER A 171 -1.31 -0.78 -22.75
CA SER A 171 -0.13 -1.57 -23.11
C SER A 171 -0.52 -2.83 -23.88
N GLN A 172 0.45 -3.45 -24.58
CA GLN A 172 0.21 -4.68 -25.37
C GLN A 172 -0.34 -5.86 -24.54
N TYR A 173 -0.16 -5.83 -23.22
CA TYR A 173 -0.63 -6.89 -22.32
C TYR A 173 -2.14 -6.85 -22.11
N PHE A 174 -2.81 -5.70 -22.33
CA PHE A 174 -4.26 -5.53 -22.18
C PHE A 174 -5.01 -6.16 -23.36
N THR A 175 -5.14 -7.49 -23.31
CA THR A 175 -5.77 -8.30 -24.35
C THR A 175 -7.21 -8.65 -23.95
N LEU A 176 -8.12 -7.67 -24.01
CA LEU A 176 -9.55 -7.87 -23.73
C LEU A 176 -10.35 -8.10 -25.02
N ASN A 177 -11.23 -9.10 -25.02
CA ASN A 177 -12.14 -9.42 -26.13
C ASN A 177 -13.52 -9.81 -25.60
N ASN A 178 -14.54 -9.87 -26.45
CA ASN A 178 -15.91 -10.30 -26.12
C ASN A 178 -16.51 -11.26 -27.17
N ASP A 179 -15.66 -12.00 -27.87
CA ASP A 179 -16.02 -12.81 -29.04
C ASP A 179 -15.74 -14.31 -28.87
N PHE A 180 -15.78 -14.79 -27.62
CA PHE A 180 -15.64 -16.21 -27.29
C PHE A 180 -16.88 -16.82 -26.64
N LEU A 181 -17.16 -16.55 -25.36
CA LEU A 181 -18.35 -17.05 -24.67
C LEU A 181 -19.19 -15.85 -24.22
N SER A 182 -20.47 -15.84 -24.60
CA SER A 182 -21.38 -14.70 -24.32
C SER A 182 -22.08 -14.82 -22.96
N PHE A 183 -21.46 -15.48 -21.99
CA PHE A 183 -22.01 -15.58 -20.63
C PHE A 183 -21.83 -14.25 -19.92
N TYR A 184 -22.90 -13.65 -19.42
CA TYR A 184 -22.86 -12.36 -18.71
C TYR A 184 -22.02 -11.30 -19.47
N PRO A 185 -22.46 -10.85 -20.66
CA PRO A 185 -21.65 -10.04 -21.60
C PRO A 185 -21.13 -8.71 -21.04
N HIS A 186 -21.72 -8.19 -19.95
CA HIS A 186 -21.31 -6.95 -19.29
C HIS A 186 -20.43 -7.19 -18.05
N TYR A 187 -19.82 -8.36 -17.94
CA TYR A 187 -18.96 -8.73 -16.84
C TYR A 187 -17.56 -9.14 -17.31
N ILE A 188 -16.55 -8.74 -16.54
CA ILE A 188 -15.21 -9.31 -16.59
C ILE A 188 -14.90 -10.07 -15.30
N PHE A 189 -14.40 -11.30 -15.43
CA PHE A 189 -13.99 -12.14 -14.31
C PHE A 189 -12.46 -12.21 -14.22
N ASP A 190 -11.92 -11.99 -13.02
CA ASP A 190 -10.50 -12.20 -12.71
C ASP A 190 -10.34 -13.23 -11.59
N THR A 191 -9.21 -13.92 -11.63
CA THR A 191 -8.90 -15.05 -10.74
C THR A 191 -7.72 -14.73 -9.87
N HIS A 192 -7.42 -15.60 -8.92
CA HIS A 192 -6.30 -15.45 -7.98
C HIS A 192 -6.19 -14.02 -7.43
N PHE A 193 -7.31 -13.51 -6.93
CA PHE A 193 -7.54 -12.07 -6.90
C PHE A 193 -6.74 -11.37 -5.81
N VAL A 194 -7.09 -11.54 -4.53
CA VAL A 194 -6.41 -10.85 -3.43
C VAL A 194 -4.96 -11.30 -3.26
N GLU A 195 -4.65 -12.58 -3.46
CA GLU A 195 -3.31 -13.12 -3.24
C GLU A 195 -2.30 -12.69 -4.31
N ARG A 196 -2.78 -12.11 -5.42
CA ARG A 196 -1.94 -11.48 -6.45
C ARG A 196 -2.18 -9.98 -6.56
N GLY A 197 -2.85 -9.36 -5.59
CA GLY A 197 -3.06 -7.91 -5.51
C GLY A 197 -3.83 -7.35 -6.71
N ARG A 198 -4.75 -8.13 -7.29
CA ARG A 198 -5.33 -7.84 -8.62
C ARG A 198 -6.41 -6.76 -8.62
N THR A 199 -6.64 -6.06 -7.52
CA THR A 199 -7.55 -4.89 -7.46
C THR A 199 -7.18 -3.84 -8.49
N ALA A 200 -5.93 -3.35 -8.50
CA ALA A 200 -5.49 -2.34 -9.47
C ALA A 200 -5.56 -2.85 -10.92
N ARG A 201 -5.24 -4.13 -11.14
CA ARG A 201 -5.34 -4.78 -12.45
C ARG A 201 -6.79 -4.85 -12.96
N LEU A 202 -7.71 -5.29 -12.13
CA LEU A 202 -9.13 -5.40 -12.51
C LEU A 202 -9.70 -4.02 -12.81
N ILE A 203 -9.42 -3.01 -11.98
CA ILE A 203 -9.83 -1.62 -12.28
C ILE A 203 -9.19 -1.14 -13.59
N GLY A 204 -7.92 -1.48 -13.85
CA GLY A 204 -7.27 -1.20 -15.13
C GLY A 204 -7.97 -1.86 -16.32
N PHE A 205 -8.46 -3.09 -16.19
CA PHE A 205 -9.26 -3.74 -17.24
C PHE A 205 -10.58 -3.02 -17.49
N LEU A 206 -11.27 -2.60 -16.43
CA LEU A 206 -12.51 -1.83 -16.53
C LEU A 206 -12.26 -0.49 -17.26
N ALA A 207 -11.19 0.21 -16.88
CA ALA A 207 -10.80 1.47 -17.51
C ALA A 207 -10.38 1.28 -18.97
N HIS A 208 -9.60 0.23 -19.27
CA HIS A 208 -9.23 -0.12 -20.64
C HIS A 208 -10.46 -0.37 -21.50
N TRP A 209 -11.40 -1.21 -21.03
CA TRP A 209 -12.63 -1.50 -21.74
C TRP A 209 -13.45 -0.24 -21.98
N PHE A 210 -13.63 0.59 -20.95
CA PHE A 210 -14.32 1.87 -21.07
C PHE A 210 -13.65 2.80 -22.10
N GLY A 211 -12.32 2.93 -22.05
CA GLY A 211 -11.57 3.77 -22.98
C GLY A 211 -11.65 3.30 -24.44
N GLN A 212 -11.75 1.99 -24.69
CA GLN A 212 -11.83 1.42 -26.04
C GLN A 212 -13.27 1.32 -26.58
N GLN A 213 -14.24 0.99 -25.72
CA GLN A 213 -15.62 0.66 -26.13
C GLN A 213 -16.66 1.70 -25.70
N GLY A 214 -16.32 2.63 -24.80
CA GLY A 214 -17.26 3.60 -24.22
C GLY A 214 -18.29 2.97 -23.28
N GLU A 215 -18.03 1.76 -22.79
CA GLU A 215 -18.96 0.97 -21.99
C GLU A 215 -18.41 0.74 -20.58
N MET A 216 -19.24 1.00 -19.57
CA MET A 216 -18.96 0.59 -18.19
C MET A 216 -19.46 -0.85 -17.98
N ILE A 217 -18.55 -1.75 -17.66
CA ILE A 217 -18.83 -3.15 -17.32
C ILE A 217 -18.57 -3.40 -15.84
N THR A 218 -19.06 -4.52 -15.29
CA THR A 218 -18.83 -4.90 -13.89
C THR A 218 -17.66 -5.86 -13.79
N GLY A 219 -16.76 -5.64 -12.82
CA GLY A 219 -15.65 -6.55 -12.54
C GLY A 219 -15.98 -7.50 -11.39
N ILE A 220 -15.65 -8.78 -11.51
CA ILE A 220 -15.67 -9.73 -10.39
C ILE A 220 -14.30 -10.38 -10.25
N GLY A 221 -13.65 -10.16 -9.11
CA GLY A 221 -12.43 -10.85 -8.71
C GLY A 221 -12.75 -11.97 -7.72
N VAL A 222 -12.31 -13.20 -7.99
CA VAL A 222 -12.48 -14.34 -7.07
C VAL A 222 -11.11 -14.79 -6.56
N ASP A 223 -10.97 -14.83 -5.24
CA ASP A 223 -9.73 -15.25 -4.55
C ASP A 223 -9.44 -16.74 -4.78
N ASP A 224 -8.20 -17.17 -4.54
CA ASP A 224 -7.95 -18.61 -4.40
C ASP A 224 -8.81 -19.25 -3.32
N LYS A 225 -9.01 -20.56 -3.48
CA LYS A 225 -9.81 -21.40 -2.59
C LYS A 225 -11.21 -20.85 -2.35
N THR A 226 -11.75 -20.19 -3.37
CA THR A 226 -13.05 -19.52 -3.37
C THR A 226 -13.74 -19.74 -4.71
N SER A 227 -15.07 -19.85 -4.69
CA SER A 227 -15.89 -19.98 -5.89
C SER A 227 -17.16 -19.14 -5.80
N LEU A 228 -17.58 -18.58 -6.94
CA LEU A 228 -18.90 -18.00 -7.15
C LEU A 228 -19.71 -18.93 -8.07
N CYS A 229 -20.68 -19.63 -7.51
CA CYS A 229 -21.56 -20.54 -8.24
C CYS A 229 -22.86 -19.82 -8.61
N ILE A 230 -23.12 -19.65 -9.90
CA ILE A 230 -24.27 -18.90 -10.43
C ILE A 230 -25.29 -19.89 -10.97
N ASP A 231 -26.48 -19.88 -10.39
CA ASP A 231 -27.57 -20.75 -10.82
C ASP A 231 -28.29 -20.24 -12.09
N SER A 232 -29.25 -21.02 -12.55
CA SER A 232 -30.08 -20.70 -13.73
C SER A 232 -30.95 -19.45 -13.58
N GLU A 233 -31.14 -18.94 -12.36
CA GLU A 233 -31.88 -17.70 -12.08
C GLU A 233 -30.94 -16.48 -12.03
N GLY A 234 -29.63 -16.70 -12.15
CA GLY A 234 -28.59 -15.68 -12.09
C GLY A 234 -28.15 -15.31 -10.67
N LEU A 235 -28.53 -16.11 -9.67
CA LEU A 235 -28.10 -15.92 -8.30
C LEU A 235 -26.74 -16.61 -8.09
N GLY A 236 -25.70 -15.80 -7.93
CA GLY A 236 -24.35 -16.23 -7.57
C GLY A 236 -24.21 -16.41 -6.06
N THR A 237 -23.78 -17.60 -5.61
CA THR A 237 -23.46 -17.90 -4.20
C THR A 237 -21.97 -18.13 -4.03
N VAL A 238 -21.36 -17.49 -3.02
CA VAL A 238 -19.94 -17.67 -2.71
C VAL A 238 -19.69 -18.90 -1.84
N TYR A 239 -18.67 -19.68 -2.15
CA TYR A 239 -18.15 -20.78 -1.35
C TYR A 239 -16.63 -20.65 -1.18
N GLY A 240 -16.07 -21.24 -0.12
CA GLY A 240 -14.63 -21.23 0.14
C GLY A 240 -14.18 -20.22 1.20
N THR A 241 -12.86 -20.05 1.33
CA THR A 241 -12.21 -19.38 2.47
C THR A 241 -11.88 -17.90 2.25
N GLY A 242 -11.83 -17.45 1.00
CA GLY A 242 -11.64 -16.05 0.64
C GLY A 242 -12.96 -15.36 0.31
N ALA A 243 -12.93 -14.48 -0.69
CA ALA A 243 -14.07 -13.70 -1.12
C ALA A 243 -14.25 -13.62 -2.65
N ALA A 244 -15.45 -13.22 -3.05
CA ALA A 244 -15.73 -12.67 -4.38
C ALA A 244 -15.95 -11.16 -4.26
N SER A 245 -15.07 -10.39 -4.90
CA SER A 245 -15.07 -8.92 -4.88
C SER A 245 -15.69 -8.39 -6.16
N ILE A 246 -16.69 -7.52 -6.04
CA ILE A 246 -17.45 -6.95 -7.16
C ILE A 246 -17.14 -5.46 -7.25
N TYR A 247 -16.80 -5.00 -8.44
CA TYR A 247 -16.43 -3.62 -8.74
C TYR A 247 -17.39 -3.00 -9.76
N PHE A 248 -18.04 -1.92 -9.35
CA PHE A 248 -19.02 -1.14 -10.09
C PHE A 248 -18.40 0.23 -10.46
N PRO A 249 -17.82 0.38 -11.66
CA PRO A 249 -17.23 1.65 -12.05
C PRO A 249 -18.32 2.69 -12.30
N GLU A 250 -18.17 3.86 -11.68
CA GLU A 250 -19.05 5.02 -11.89
C GLU A 250 -18.37 6.07 -12.79
N LYS A 251 -17.04 6.17 -12.70
CA LYS A 251 -16.25 7.17 -13.42
C LYS A 251 -14.85 6.67 -13.77
N PHE A 252 -14.39 7.02 -14.97
CA PHE A 252 -12.99 6.98 -15.38
C PHE A 252 -12.64 8.25 -16.16
N ASP A 253 -11.63 8.98 -15.69
CA ASP A 253 -10.93 9.98 -16.47
C ASP A 253 -9.61 9.37 -16.95
N ILE A 254 -9.40 9.36 -18.27
CA ILE A 254 -8.27 8.70 -18.91
C ILE A 254 -7.55 9.70 -19.81
N GLU A 255 -6.26 9.91 -19.56
CA GLU A 255 -5.39 10.76 -20.37
C GLU A 255 -4.08 10.02 -20.66
N ASN A 256 -3.57 10.13 -21.89
CA ASN A 256 -2.28 9.53 -22.29
C ASN A 256 -2.13 8.04 -21.91
N ASN A 257 -3.22 7.26 -22.02
CA ASN A 257 -3.29 5.84 -21.63
C ASN A 257 -3.15 5.57 -20.12
N GLN A 258 -3.40 6.57 -19.28
CA GLN A 258 -3.35 6.48 -17.82
C GLN A 258 -4.68 6.89 -17.23
N ILE A 259 -5.07 6.22 -16.14
CA ILE A 259 -6.19 6.67 -15.31
C ILE A 259 -5.70 7.88 -14.51
N THR A 260 -6.29 9.05 -14.73
CA THR A 260 -5.99 10.28 -13.98
C THR A 260 -6.90 10.43 -12.77
N ASP A 261 -8.16 10.02 -12.91
CA ASP A 261 -9.13 9.97 -11.82
C ASP A 261 -10.12 8.82 -12.06
N SER A 262 -10.62 8.22 -10.99
CA SER A 262 -11.67 7.21 -11.08
C SER A 262 -12.52 7.13 -9.83
N GLU A 263 -13.71 6.55 -9.99
CA GLU A 263 -14.61 6.24 -8.89
C GLU A 263 -15.22 4.87 -9.15
N ILE A 264 -14.90 3.90 -8.30
CA ILE A 264 -15.35 2.51 -8.41
C ILE A 264 -15.94 2.10 -7.06
N LYS A 265 -17.25 1.96 -7.00
CA LYS A 265 -17.90 1.35 -5.85
C LYS A 265 -17.60 -0.13 -5.84
N SER A 266 -17.48 -0.71 -4.66
CA SER A 266 -17.21 -2.13 -4.51
C SER A 266 -17.98 -2.74 -3.38
N ALA A 267 -18.21 -4.04 -3.52
CA ALA A 267 -18.72 -4.89 -2.47
C ALA A 267 -17.94 -6.20 -2.47
N GLN A 268 -17.88 -6.85 -1.32
CA GLN A 268 -17.20 -8.13 -1.18
C GLN A 268 -18.14 -9.13 -0.51
N LEU A 269 -18.14 -10.36 -1.03
CA LEU A 269 -18.98 -11.46 -0.59
C LEU A 269 -18.10 -12.58 -0.04
N THR A 270 -18.44 -13.08 1.14
CA THR A 270 -17.81 -14.27 1.73
C THR A 270 -18.78 -15.45 1.69
N HIS A 271 -18.34 -16.61 2.18
CA HIS A 271 -19.07 -17.87 2.14
C HIS A 271 -20.56 -17.76 2.48
N GLY A 272 -21.40 -18.34 1.63
CA GLY A 272 -22.85 -18.41 1.77
C GLY A 272 -23.59 -17.13 1.35
N GLN A 273 -22.89 -16.05 1.05
CA GLN A 273 -23.52 -14.80 0.61
C GLN A 273 -23.75 -14.79 -0.90
N THR A 274 -24.73 -14.00 -1.33
CA THR A 274 -25.26 -14.06 -2.69
C THR A 274 -25.32 -12.71 -3.40
N TYR A 275 -25.17 -12.77 -4.72
CA TYR A 275 -25.29 -11.65 -5.65
C TYR A 275 -26.10 -12.07 -6.88
N ASP A 276 -27.16 -11.32 -7.17
CA ASP A 276 -27.99 -11.48 -8.35
C ASP A 276 -27.35 -10.71 -9.52
N LEU A 277 -26.77 -11.44 -10.48
CA LEU A 277 -26.09 -10.86 -11.63
C LEU A 277 -27.05 -10.22 -12.63
N ASN A 278 -28.32 -10.65 -12.65
CA ASN A 278 -29.35 -10.11 -13.52
C ASN A 278 -29.85 -8.75 -13.03
N LEU A 279 -29.97 -8.59 -11.71
CA LEU A 279 -30.39 -7.34 -11.07
C LEU A 279 -29.23 -6.41 -10.72
N GLY A 280 -28.00 -6.92 -10.71
CA GLY A 280 -26.85 -6.19 -10.20
C GLY A 280 -26.95 -5.93 -8.71
N LYS A 281 -27.51 -6.87 -7.95
CA LYS A 281 -27.89 -6.66 -6.55
C LYS A 281 -27.36 -7.74 -5.63
N ILE A 282 -26.80 -7.29 -4.55
CA ILE A 282 -26.47 -8.10 -3.39
C ILE A 282 -27.77 -8.48 -2.68
N SER A 283 -27.92 -9.75 -2.29
CA SER A 283 -29.06 -10.17 -1.46
C SER A 283 -28.92 -9.62 -0.04
N ASP A 284 -30.04 -9.47 0.67
CA ASP A 284 -30.06 -8.97 2.04
C ASP A 284 -29.12 -9.80 2.94
N ARG A 285 -28.22 -9.11 3.64
CA ARG A 285 -27.26 -9.71 4.58
C ARG A 285 -27.36 -9.02 5.92
N THR A 286 -27.05 -9.76 6.98
CA THR A 286 -26.91 -9.17 8.32
C THR A 286 -25.44 -8.89 8.57
N LEU A 287 -25.00 -7.70 8.19
CA LEU A 287 -23.63 -7.23 8.42
C LEU A 287 -23.56 -6.42 9.72
N ALA A 288 -22.39 -6.38 10.35
CA ALA A 288 -22.17 -5.54 11.52
C ALA A 288 -22.25 -4.07 11.12
N LYS A 289 -22.99 -3.30 11.91
CA LYS A 289 -23.07 -1.85 11.73
C LYS A 289 -21.79 -1.21 12.25
N SER A 290 -20.96 -0.70 11.34
CA SER A 290 -19.90 0.23 11.71
C SER A 290 -20.50 1.60 12.03
N SER A 291 -19.81 2.36 12.87
CA SER A 291 -20.14 3.78 13.05
C SER A 291 -19.67 4.58 11.83
N ASP A 292 -20.37 5.69 11.54
CA ASP A 292 -19.95 6.57 10.45
C ASP A 292 -18.56 7.12 10.82
N PRO A 293 -17.53 6.94 9.98
CA PRO A 293 -16.21 7.41 10.31
C PRO A 293 -16.24 8.93 10.48
N ILE A 294 -15.70 9.41 11.60
CA ILE A 294 -15.66 10.85 11.93
C ILE A 294 -14.26 11.35 11.64
N MET A 295 -14.15 12.12 10.57
CA MET A 295 -12.91 12.78 10.23
C MET A 295 -12.55 13.85 11.25
N ASN A 296 -11.51 13.57 12.04
CA ASN A 296 -10.91 14.53 12.96
C ASN A 296 -9.72 15.21 12.26
N GLY A 297 -10.03 16.20 11.42
CA GLY A 297 -8.98 17.00 10.78
C GLY A 297 -8.14 17.76 11.82
N ALA A 298 -6.86 17.89 11.53
CA ALA A 298 -5.91 18.61 12.36
C ALA A 298 -5.34 19.84 11.63
N TYR A 299 -5.02 20.89 12.36
CA TYR A 299 -4.51 22.15 11.80
C TYR A 299 -2.97 22.13 11.65
N TYR A 300 -2.45 21.15 10.91
CA TYR A 300 -1.03 21.03 10.55
C TYR A 300 -0.91 20.35 9.20
N GLN A 301 0.31 20.23 8.67
CA GLN A 301 0.51 19.61 7.36
C GLN A 301 1.36 18.36 7.44
N VAL A 302 0.99 17.37 6.63
CA VAL A 302 1.71 16.10 6.56
C VAL A 302 1.90 15.73 5.10
N PHE A 303 3.14 15.48 4.74
CA PHE A 303 3.55 15.04 3.42
C PHE A 303 4.18 13.66 3.55
N GLY A 304 3.93 12.77 2.60
CA GLY A 304 4.46 11.42 2.70
C GLY A 304 4.67 10.71 1.38
N SER A 305 5.76 9.96 1.28
CA SER A 305 6.13 9.17 0.10
C SER A 305 6.80 7.87 0.52
N GLY A 306 6.56 6.81 -0.25
CA GLY A 306 7.18 5.49 -0.04
C GLY A 306 8.66 5.42 -0.41
N VAL A 307 9.21 6.47 -1.05
CA VAL A 307 10.60 6.52 -1.54
C VAL A 307 11.39 7.63 -0.86
N LYS A 308 12.71 7.42 -0.70
CA LYS A 308 13.63 8.35 0.00
C LYS A 308 14.44 9.25 -0.92
N SER A 309 14.53 8.94 -2.21
CA SER A 309 15.43 9.69 -3.10
C SER A 309 14.85 11.08 -3.38
N ILE A 310 15.73 12.09 -3.51
CA ILE A 310 15.29 13.45 -3.87
C ILE A 310 14.65 13.44 -5.27
N SER A 311 15.26 12.73 -6.22
CA SER A 311 14.80 12.69 -7.61
C SER A 311 13.40 12.11 -7.76
N ASP A 312 13.04 11.11 -6.96
CA ASP A 312 11.69 10.53 -7.01
C ASP A 312 10.66 11.39 -6.28
N ASN A 313 11.10 12.33 -5.44
CA ASN A 313 10.26 13.21 -4.63
C ASN A 313 10.23 14.67 -5.14
N GLU A 314 10.75 14.98 -6.33
CA GLU A 314 10.81 16.37 -6.84
C GLU A 314 9.44 17.08 -6.83
N SER A 315 8.38 16.37 -7.23
CA SER A 315 7.00 16.91 -7.22
C SER A 315 6.51 17.17 -5.80
N LEU A 316 6.73 16.21 -4.89
CA LEU A 316 6.38 16.36 -3.47
C LEU A 316 7.11 17.55 -2.84
N LEU A 317 8.42 17.65 -3.07
CA LEU A 317 9.24 18.73 -2.53
C LEU A 317 8.81 20.08 -3.10
N THR A 318 8.48 20.15 -4.39
CA THR A 318 7.93 21.38 -4.99
C THR A 318 6.64 21.82 -4.29
N GLU A 319 5.75 20.87 -4.00
CA GLU A 319 4.50 21.16 -3.29
C GLU A 319 4.73 21.60 -1.85
N VAL A 320 5.66 20.94 -1.15
CA VAL A 320 6.14 21.37 0.17
C VAL A 320 6.57 22.83 0.08
N LEU A 321 7.52 23.18 -0.79
CA LEU A 321 8.08 24.53 -0.90
C LEU A 321 7.05 25.62 -1.24
N GLN A 322 5.91 25.26 -1.83
CA GLN A 322 4.81 26.17 -2.15
C GLN A 322 3.81 26.35 -1.00
N SER A 323 3.91 25.55 0.06
CA SER A 323 2.98 25.60 1.17
C SER A 323 3.15 26.83 2.07
N ASN A 324 2.02 27.43 2.46
CA ASN A 324 1.94 28.69 3.19
C ASN A 324 2.25 28.60 4.70
N LEU A 325 2.26 27.40 5.30
CA LEU A 325 2.46 27.24 6.76
C LEU A 325 3.90 26.85 7.11
N MET A 326 4.85 27.64 6.62
CA MET A 326 6.28 27.37 6.76
C MET A 326 7.02 28.55 7.40
N ASP A 327 7.21 28.50 8.72
CA ASP A 327 8.01 29.48 9.48
C ASP A 327 9.01 28.79 10.44
N GLY A 328 10.11 29.43 10.82
CA GLY A 328 11.16 28.87 11.70
C GLY A 328 12.32 28.13 10.98
N ASN A 329 12.98 27.19 11.69
CA ASN A 329 14.03 26.33 11.15
C ASN A 329 13.47 25.08 10.44
N ILE A 330 14.31 24.41 9.64
CA ILE A 330 14.04 23.07 9.11
C ILE A 330 14.86 22.06 9.89
N ILE A 331 14.23 20.98 10.34
CA ILE A 331 14.89 19.84 10.98
C ILE A 331 14.83 18.64 10.05
N ILE A 332 15.95 17.94 9.90
CA ILE A 332 16.04 16.64 9.25
C ILE A 332 16.37 15.61 10.33
N LEU A 333 15.46 14.66 10.56
CA LEU A 333 15.66 13.51 11.43
C LEU A 333 16.10 12.32 10.59
N ALA A 334 17.26 11.75 10.90
CA ALA A 334 17.82 10.61 10.19
C ALA A 334 18.74 9.76 11.09
N ASP A 335 19.09 8.55 10.66
CA ASP A 335 20.11 7.73 11.32
C ASP A 335 21.54 8.30 11.09
N GLU A 336 22.50 7.95 11.94
CA GLU A 336 23.86 8.53 11.97
C GLU A 336 24.62 8.43 10.64
N ASP A 337 24.39 7.37 9.87
CA ASP A 337 25.08 7.08 8.60
C ASP A 337 24.24 7.39 7.34
N ASP A 338 23.14 8.14 7.48
CA ASP A 338 22.28 8.46 6.34
C ASP A 338 22.83 9.62 5.50
N ASN A 339 23.59 9.28 4.44
CA ASN A 339 24.12 10.26 3.48
C ASN A 339 23.03 11.08 2.77
N LEU A 340 21.77 10.63 2.75
CA LEU A 340 20.67 11.41 2.18
C LEU A 340 20.35 12.63 3.04
N ALA A 341 20.59 12.59 4.36
CA ALA A 341 20.29 13.72 5.24
C ALA A 341 21.06 14.99 4.84
N GLU A 342 22.36 14.86 4.53
CA GLU A 342 23.17 15.98 4.02
C GLU A 342 22.70 16.42 2.62
N SER A 343 22.28 15.48 1.76
CA SER A 343 21.75 15.82 0.44
C SER A 343 20.45 16.63 0.51
N TYR A 344 19.55 16.27 1.44
CA TYR A 344 18.32 17.03 1.70
C TYR A 344 18.62 18.38 2.35
N LYS A 345 19.64 18.46 3.20
CA LYS A 345 20.09 19.71 3.78
C LYS A 345 20.56 20.68 2.70
N ASP A 346 21.45 20.24 1.82
CA ASP A 346 21.91 21.03 0.69
C ASP A 346 20.72 21.49 -0.18
N TYR A 347 19.80 20.56 -0.50
CA TYR A 347 18.59 20.88 -1.25
C TYR A 347 17.76 21.99 -0.61
N PHE A 348 17.48 21.90 0.69
CA PHE A 348 16.67 22.90 1.37
C PHE A 348 17.42 24.23 1.56
N GLU A 349 18.72 24.24 1.84
CA GLU A 349 19.51 25.48 1.96
C GLU A 349 19.62 26.21 0.61
N GLU A 350 19.66 25.48 -0.50
CA GLU A 350 19.66 26.07 -1.85
C GLU A 350 18.28 26.63 -2.26
N ASN A 351 17.19 25.96 -1.87
CA ASN A 351 15.83 26.29 -2.33
C ASN A 351 15.02 27.11 -1.32
N GLN A 352 15.45 27.18 -0.07
CA GLN A 352 14.85 27.94 1.02
C GLN A 352 15.96 28.68 1.75
N ASN A 353 15.85 30.01 1.86
CA ASN A 353 16.81 30.83 2.60
C ASN A 353 16.60 30.68 4.12
N ARG A 354 16.66 29.45 4.64
CA ARG A 354 16.35 29.05 6.01
C ARG A 354 17.44 28.12 6.52
N LYS A 355 17.63 28.10 7.84
CA LYS A 355 18.62 27.22 8.48
C LYS A 355 18.08 25.80 8.53
N VAL A 356 18.91 24.85 8.15
CA VAL A 356 18.61 23.43 8.18
C VAL A 356 19.53 22.74 9.18
N PHE A 357 18.95 21.95 10.08
CA PHE A 357 19.69 21.19 11.09
C PHE A 357 19.39 19.71 10.95
N ILE A 358 20.43 18.88 11.00
CA ILE A 358 20.30 17.43 11.04
C ILE A 358 20.35 17.00 12.50
N ILE A 359 19.37 16.20 12.92
CA ILE A 359 19.35 15.53 14.23
C ILE A 359 19.47 14.04 13.97
N THR A 360 20.53 13.43 14.50
CA THR A 360 20.70 11.98 14.42
C THR A 360 19.87 11.27 15.48
N THR A 361 19.22 10.17 15.12
CA THR A 361 18.36 9.32 15.96
C THR A 361 19.20 8.45 16.91
N SER A 362 19.83 9.07 17.91
CA SER A 362 20.64 8.38 18.91
C SER A 362 20.08 8.54 20.33
N SER A 363 20.39 7.59 21.21
CA SER A 363 20.08 7.71 22.64
C SER A 363 20.76 8.91 23.28
N GLU A 364 21.93 9.31 22.78
CA GLU A 364 22.63 10.52 23.22
C GLU A 364 21.81 11.78 22.89
N ASN A 365 21.32 11.92 21.67
CA ASN A 365 20.50 13.08 21.27
C ASN A 365 19.11 13.09 21.93
N ASN A 366 18.73 11.98 22.54
CA ASN A 366 17.51 11.85 23.33
C ASN A 366 17.71 12.08 24.83
N GLY A 367 18.90 12.52 25.26
CA GLY A 367 19.23 12.74 26.67
C GLY A 367 18.55 13.98 27.30
N GLU A 368 18.39 13.95 28.62
CA GLU A 368 17.85 15.09 29.40
C GLU A 368 18.72 16.35 29.27
N ASP A 369 20.02 16.21 29.04
CA ASP A 369 20.98 17.31 28.86
C ASP A 369 20.86 18.00 27.49
N LYS A 370 20.08 17.46 26.55
CA LYS A 370 19.95 17.99 25.18
C LYS A 370 18.90 19.09 25.02
N ALA A 371 18.87 20.04 25.97
CA ALA A 371 17.96 21.21 25.94
C ALA A 371 18.08 22.02 24.65
N GLY A 372 19.30 22.17 24.10
CA GLY A 372 19.53 22.90 22.85
C GLY A 372 18.87 22.24 21.63
N LEU A 373 18.93 20.90 21.52
CA LEU A 373 18.22 20.17 20.45
C LEU A 373 16.71 20.35 20.58
N ARG A 374 16.19 20.24 21.81
CA ARG A 374 14.77 20.48 22.09
C ARG A 374 14.34 21.90 21.72
N ASN A 375 15.16 22.90 22.00
CA ASN A 375 14.90 24.29 21.58
C ASN A 375 14.95 24.48 20.06
N LEU A 376 15.84 23.79 19.34
CA LEU A 376 15.84 23.79 17.87
C LEU A 376 14.53 23.22 17.31
N ILE A 377 14.02 22.12 17.89
CA ILE A 377 12.71 21.56 17.53
C ILE A 377 11.60 22.58 17.79
N ARG A 378 11.56 23.22 18.96
CA ARG A 378 10.54 24.26 19.29
C ARG A 378 10.52 25.42 18.30
N GLN A 379 11.65 25.74 17.70
CA GLN A 379 11.83 26.85 16.75
C GLN A 379 11.70 26.41 15.29
N SER A 380 11.37 25.14 15.04
CA SER A 380 11.17 24.63 13.70
C SER A 380 9.71 24.73 13.28
N GLY A 381 9.48 24.77 11.97
CA GLY A 381 8.14 24.62 11.39
C GLY A 381 8.09 23.63 10.23
N LEU A 382 9.22 23.02 9.89
CA LEU A 382 9.28 21.88 8.98
C LEU A 382 10.18 20.80 9.59
N ILE A 383 9.64 19.60 9.73
CA ILE A 383 10.38 18.40 10.12
C ILE A 383 10.36 17.41 8.95
N LEU A 384 11.52 17.07 8.40
CA LEU A 384 11.67 15.94 7.49
C LEU A 384 12.19 14.73 8.25
N ILE A 385 11.54 13.58 8.07
CA ILE A 385 11.88 12.31 8.71
C ILE A 385 12.21 11.31 7.61
N LEU A 386 13.48 10.95 7.52
CA LEU A 386 13.96 9.87 6.65
C LEU A 386 13.81 8.57 7.41
N ASP A 387 13.15 7.56 6.83
CA ASP A 387 13.01 6.24 7.45
C ASP A 387 14.37 5.64 7.88
N GLY A 388 14.38 4.92 9.00
CA GLY A 388 15.59 4.54 9.73
C GLY A 388 15.28 3.60 10.90
N ILE A 389 16.29 2.84 11.31
CA ILE A 389 16.16 1.74 12.29
C ILE A 389 15.86 2.28 13.69
N GLN A 390 16.41 3.45 14.04
CA GLN A 390 16.33 3.97 15.42
C GLN A 390 15.18 4.95 15.64
N ILE A 391 14.42 5.31 14.62
CA ILE A 391 13.39 6.37 14.70
C ILE A 391 12.30 6.03 15.71
N ASN A 392 11.79 4.80 15.69
CA ASN A 392 10.74 4.37 16.61
C ASN A 392 11.22 4.41 18.07
N ASN A 393 12.46 3.99 18.30
CA ASN A 393 13.10 4.06 19.61
C ASN A 393 13.37 5.51 20.01
N PHE A 394 13.63 6.41 19.07
CA PHE A 394 13.86 7.82 19.34
C PHE A 394 12.58 8.48 19.85
N PHE A 395 11.43 8.30 19.18
CA PHE A 395 10.16 8.90 19.60
C PHE A 395 9.72 8.49 21.02
N SER A 396 10.07 7.29 21.45
CA SER A 396 9.67 6.73 22.75
C SER A 396 10.78 6.67 23.81
N GLY A 397 12.03 6.97 23.43
CA GLY A 397 13.21 6.67 24.24
C GLY A 397 13.67 7.77 25.21
N GLY A 398 13.06 8.95 25.17
CA GLY A 398 13.53 10.10 25.96
C GLY A 398 12.83 11.43 25.66
N PRO A 399 13.17 12.50 26.41
CA PRO A 399 12.48 13.79 26.36
C PRO A 399 12.56 14.52 25.01
N THR A 400 13.61 14.31 24.21
CA THR A 400 13.73 14.97 22.90
C THR A 400 12.74 14.37 21.89
N GLY A 401 12.63 13.04 21.87
CA GLY A 401 11.68 12.32 21.03
C GLY A 401 10.23 12.56 21.42
N GLU A 402 9.94 12.59 22.73
CA GLU A 402 8.60 12.92 23.24
C GLU A 402 8.19 14.35 22.83
N LEU A 403 9.10 15.33 22.98
CA LEU A 403 8.86 16.69 22.52
C LEU A 403 8.63 16.73 21.00
N LEU A 404 9.42 16.00 20.22
CA LEU A 404 9.30 15.97 18.76
C LEU A 404 7.93 15.42 18.34
N LEU A 405 7.48 14.32 18.93
CA LEU A 405 6.18 13.73 18.62
C LEU A 405 5.02 14.70 18.92
N ASN A 406 5.12 15.42 20.04
CA ASN A 406 4.15 16.47 20.39
C ASN A 406 4.25 17.68 19.46
N HIS A 407 5.46 18.05 19.04
CA HIS A 407 5.72 19.15 18.13
C HIS A 407 5.10 18.93 16.74
N LEU A 408 5.19 17.71 16.21
CA LEU A 408 4.57 17.31 14.94
C LEU A 408 3.04 17.54 14.90
N LYS A 409 2.39 17.61 16.07
CA LYS A 409 0.94 17.80 16.23
C LYS A 409 0.53 19.26 16.50
N ARG A 410 1.49 20.18 16.52
CA ARG A 410 1.22 21.61 16.79
C ARG A 410 0.72 22.34 15.56
N ASN A 411 0.04 23.47 15.78
CA ASN A 411 -0.52 24.26 14.70
C ASN A 411 0.62 24.80 13.83
N ASN A 412 0.40 24.87 12.52
CA ASN A 412 1.36 25.42 11.56
C ASN A 412 2.71 24.68 11.49
N VAL A 413 2.81 23.48 12.06
CA VAL A 413 3.97 22.60 11.83
C VAL A 413 3.71 21.76 10.58
N SER A 414 4.71 21.66 9.73
CA SER A 414 4.70 20.81 8.55
C SER A 414 5.66 19.64 8.75
N SER A 415 5.28 18.47 8.28
CA SER A 415 6.09 17.26 8.43
C SER A 415 6.17 16.46 7.13
N ILE A 416 7.33 15.90 6.83
CA ILE A 416 7.57 15.09 5.62
C ILE A 416 8.08 13.71 6.07
N PHE A 417 7.43 12.64 5.62
CA PHE A 417 7.79 11.25 5.94
C PHE A 417 8.20 10.51 4.67
N LEU A 418 9.46 10.06 4.61
CA LEU A 418 10.00 9.44 3.40
C LEU A 418 10.50 8.01 3.67
N GLY A 419 10.05 7.06 2.85
CA GLY A 419 10.32 5.64 3.01
C GLY A 419 9.26 4.92 3.84
N ASP A 420 9.59 3.79 4.45
CA ASP A 420 8.61 2.93 5.13
C ASP A 420 7.99 3.58 6.38
N ILE A 421 8.67 4.58 6.97
CA ILE A 421 8.16 5.40 8.09
C ILE A 421 6.82 6.08 7.76
N VAL A 422 6.52 6.31 6.47
CA VAL A 422 5.25 6.90 6.03
C VAL A 422 4.03 6.10 6.49
N GLN A 423 4.16 4.77 6.63
CA GLN A 423 3.06 3.92 7.08
C GLN A 423 2.63 4.25 8.51
N GLN A 424 3.54 4.78 9.33
CA GLN A 424 3.27 5.12 10.73
C GLN A 424 2.53 6.44 10.90
N VAL A 425 2.34 7.24 9.86
CA VAL A 425 1.67 8.55 9.95
C VAL A 425 0.22 8.44 10.43
N GLY A 426 -0.45 7.35 10.03
CA GLY A 426 -1.85 7.08 10.32
C GLY A 426 -2.14 6.70 11.77
N LYS A 427 -3.34 6.15 11.99
CA LYS A 427 -3.78 5.64 13.31
C LYS A 427 -3.00 4.41 13.76
N SER A 428 -2.70 3.50 12.84
CA SER A 428 -2.06 2.21 13.07
C SER A 428 -1.24 1.80 11.85
N TYR A 429 -0.35 0.82 11.99
CA TYR A 429 0.40 0.24 10.88
C TYR A 429 0.77 -1.21 11.17
N SER A 430 1.02 -2.00 10.12
CA SER A 430 1.47 -3.39 10.29
C SER A 430 2.99 -3.46 10.43
N THR A 431 3.47 -4.17 11.44
CA THR A 431 4.91 -4.32 11.73
C THR A 431 5.55 -5.52 11.04
N ASN A 432 4.73 -6.44 10.52
CA ASN A 432 5.18 -7.72 9.96
C ASN A 432 4.68 -7.97 8.53
N ILE A 433 4.17 -6.93 7.84
CA ILE A 433 3.56 -7.04 6.51
C ILE A 433 4.48 -7.67 5.44
N TYR A 434 5.80 -7.47 5.54
CA TYR A 434 6.81 -8.02 4.62
C TYR A 434 7.64 -9.17 5.24
N SER A 435 7.20 -9.76 6.36
CA SER A 435 7.97 -10.78 7.07
C SER A 435 7.67 -12.22 6.60
N ASP A 436 6.40 -12.51 6.33
CA ASP A 436 5.91 -13.80 5.82
C ASP A 436 4.76 -13.55 4.83
N PRO A 437 4.81 -14.11 3.60
CA PRO A 437 3.78 -13.90 2.58
C PRO A 437 2.38 -14.40 3.00
N PHE A 438 2.27 -15.24 4.03
CA PHE A 438 1.00 -15.83 4.47
C PHE A 438 0.42 -15.18 5.73
N ASN A 439 0.96 -14.07 6.22
CA ASN A 439 0.44 -13.42 7.44
C ASN A 439 -1.05 -13.07 7.33
N ALA A 440 -1.52 -12.45 6.25
CA ALA A 440 -2.95 -12.21 6.06
C ALA A 440 -3.75 -13.51 5.85
N TYR A 441 -3.16 -14.49 5.17
CA TYR A 441 -3.80 -15.77 4.89
C TYR A 441 -4.16 -16.52 6.19
N TYR A 442 -3.25 -16.51 7.17
CA TYR A 442 -3.46 -17.10 8.50
C TYR A 442 -3.88 -16.09 9.57
N ASN A 443 -4.25 -14.86 9.20
CA ASN A 443 -4.66 -13.81 10.13
C ASN A 443 -3.63 -13.55 11.27
N ASP A 444 -2.36 -13.57 10.91
CA ASP A 444 -1.16 -13.38 11.75
C ASP A 444 -0.50 -12.00 11.56
N LEU A 445 -1.17 -11.05 10.89
CA LEU A 445 -0.69 -9.67 10.81
C LEU A 445 -0.72 -9.01 12.21
N ILE A 446 0.39 -8.36 12.56
CA ILE A 446 0.59 -7.65 13.82
C ILE A 446 0.53 -6.16 13.52
N PHE A 447 -0.20 -5.44 14.37
CA PHE A 447 -0.42 -4.01 14.24
C PHE A 447 0.01 -3.27 15.50
N ASP A 448 0.73 -2.17 15.31
CA ASP A 448 1.10 -1.22 16.36
C ASP A 448 0.37 0.11 16.14
N GLU A 449 0.29 0.92 17.20
CA GLU A 449 -0.21 2.30 17.10
C GLU A 449 0.73 3.14 16.23
N GLY A 450 0.14 3.91 15.31
CA GLY A 450 0.86 4.90 14.53
C GLY A 450 1.12 6.18 15.33
N LEU A 451 1.80 7.14 14.70
CA LEU A 451 2.05 8.48 15.23
C LEU A 451 0.76 9.27 15.43
N ASN A 452 -0.34 8.82 14.81
CA ASN A 452 -1.68 9.39 14.94
C ASN A 452 -1.70 10.86 14.51
N LEU A 453 -0.99 11.17 13.42
CA LEU A 453 -1.02 12.47 12.75
C LEU A 453 -2.22 12.56 11.80
N LEU A 454 -2.54 11.46 11.13
CA LEU A 454 -3.75 11.31 10.34
C LEU A 454 -4.60 10.20 10.96
N SER A 455 -5.30 10.51 12.06
CA SER A 455 -5.99 9.54 12.91
C SER A 455 -7.14 8.78 12.24
N ASP A 456 -7.56 9.24 11.07
CA ASP A 456 -8.67 8.69 10.30
C ASP A 456 -8.21 8.12 8.93
N ILE A 457 -6.89 7.92 8.79
CA ILE A 457 -6.25 7.43 7.58
C ILE A 457 -5.29 6.29 7.94
N ASN A 458 -5.27 5.25 7.11
CA ASN A 458 -4.21 4.24 7.11
C ASN A 458 -3.45 4.27 5.78
N ILE A 459 -2.14 3.99 5.80
CA ILE A 459 -1.26 4.16 4.64
C ILE A 459 -0.35 2.96 4.52
N ILE A 460 -0.25 2.39 3.31
CA ILE A 460 0.72 1.34 2.98
C ILE A 460 1.58 1.82 1.82
N SER A 461 2.91 1.79 1.99
CA SER A 461 3.89 2.07 0.94
C SER A 461 4.19 0.82 0.12
N LYS A 462 4.96 0.96 -0.97
CA LYS A 462 5.38 -0.15 -1.85
C LYS A 462 4.20 -1.01 -2.35
N SER A 463 3.03 -0.39 -2.47
CA SER A 463 1.82 -1.10 -2.85
C SER A 463 1.89 -1.46 -4.32
N PHE A 464 1.47 -2.68 -4.68
CA PHE A 464 1.40 -3.15 -6.07
C PHE A 464 2.74 -3.20 -6.84
N GLU A 465 3.88 -2.99 -6.17
CA GLU A 465 5.20 -3.09 -6.76
C GLU A 465 5.62 -4.54 -7.00
N ILE A 466 6.32 -4.77 -8.11
CA ILE A 466 6.71 -6.12 -8.53
C ILE A 466 7.60 -6.83 -7.49
N ASP A 467 8.43 -6.07 -6.77
CA ASP A 467 9.32 -6.59 -5.73
C ASP A 467 8.55 -7.00 -4.46
N ALA A 468 7.33 -6.48 -4.28
CA ALA A 468 6.45 -6.82 -3.16
C ALA A 468 5.39 -7.87 -3.52
N LYS A 469 5.45 -8.48 -4.71
CA LYS A 469 4.39 -9.37 -5.22
C LYS A 469 4.06 -10.57 -4.35
N ASP A 470 5.04 -11.06 -3.60
CA ASP A 470 4.85 -12.22 -2.71
C ASP A 470 4.03 -11.83 -1.46
N PHE A 471 3.91 -10.53 -1.16
CA PHE A 471 3.19 -9.97 -0.01
C PHE A 471 1.91 -9.24 -0.41
N TYR A 472 1.43 -9.37 -1.65
CA TYR A 472 0.25 -8.66 -2.11
C TYR A 472 -1.02 -8.96 -1.31
N GLU A 473 -1.17 -10.20 -0.82
CA GLU A 473 -2.28 -10.53 0.07
C GLU A 473 -2.21 -9.73 1.36
N ASN A 474 -1.02 -9.64 1.98
CA ASN A 474 -0.80 -8.87 3.19
C ASN A 474 -1.11 -7.39 2.97
N ILE A 475 -0.59 -6.80 1.89
CA ILE A 475 -0.82 -5.39 1.52
C ILE A 475 -2.31 -5.13 1.34
N SER A 476 -2.98 -5.95 0.52
CA SER A 476 -4.37 -5.74 0.15
C SER A 476 -5.29 -5.93 1.36
N SER A 477 -5.09 -7.00 2.12
CA SER A 477 -5.95 -7.35 3.26
C SER A 477 -5.70 -6.43 4.45
N SER A 478 -4.44 -6.05 4.73
CA SER A 478 -4.09 -5.17 5.86
C SER A 478 -4.83 -3.84 5.79
N LEU A 479 -4.84 -3.16 4.64
CA LEU A 479 -5.48 -1.84 4.55
C LEU A 479 -7.00 -1.95 4.70
N VAL A 480 -7.63 -2.91 4.01
CA VAL A 480 -9.09 -3.13 4.10
C VAL A 480 -9.48 -3.48 5.54
N ASP A 481 -8.73 -4.37 6.19
CA ASP A 481 -8.91 -4.72 7.59
C ASP A 481 -8.87 -3.50 8.51
N ARG A 482 -7.84 -2.65 8.39
CA ARG A 482 -7.72 -1.44 9.20
C ARG A 482 -8.86 -0.46 8.96
N ILE A 483 -9.23 -0.21 7.71
CA ILE A 483 -10.35 0.68 7.36
C ILE A 483 -11.65 0.23 8.03
N LEU A 484 -11.96 -1.07 7.95
CA LEU A 484 -13.21 -1.62 8.45
C LEU A 484 -13.20 -1.75 9.99
N THR A 485 -12.13 -2.29 10.58
CA THR A 485 -12.07 -2.61 12.02
C THR A 485 -11.78 -1.41 12.90
N GLU A 486 -11.06 -0.42 12.39
CA GLU A 486 -10.77 0.83 13.11
C GLU A 486 -11.69 1.98 12.69
N GLU A 487 -12.65 1.71 11.80
CA GLU A 487 -13.66 2.63 11.27
C GLU A 487 -13.03 3.92 10.71
N LEU A 488 -12.07 3.76 9.79
CA LEU A 488 -11.36 4.87 9.16
C LEU A 488 -12.11 5.36 7.93
N SER A 489 -12.11 6.66 7.67
CA SER A 489 -12.67 7.23 6.43
C SER A 489 -11.85 6.86 5.20
N TYR A 490 -10.52 6.81 5.33
CA TYR A 490 -9.64 6.60 4.18
C TYR A 490 -8.53 5.57 4.43
N GLY A 491 -8.15 4.88 3.36
CA GLY A 491 -6.86 4.22 3.26
C GLY A 491 -6.16 4.57 1.96
N ILE A 492 -4.83 4.58 1.98
CA ILE A 492 -4.01 4.97 0.85
C ILE A 492 -2.96 3.88 0.56
N TYR A 493 -3.00 3.35 -0.65
CA TYR A 493 -1.91 2.58 -1.23
C TYR A 493 -1.02 3.52 -2.03
N LEU A 494 0.19 3.79 -1.52
CA LEU A 494 1.22 4.50 -2.25
C LEU A 494 2.00 3.50 -3.12
N THR A 495 2.15 3.82 -4.41
CA THR A 495 2.78 2.98 -5.43
C THR A 495 3.97 3.72 -6.05
N GLY A 496 5.17 3.11 -6.01
CA GLY A 496 6.37 3.70 -6.59
C GLY A 496 6.65 5.10 -6.04
N ASN A 497 6.77 6.09 -6.92
CA ASN A 497 7.03 7.48 -6.54
C ASN A 497 5.77 8.32 -6.28
N SER A 498 4.61 7.68 -6.12
CA SER A 498 3.40 8.40 -5.71
C SER A 498 3.56 8.91 -4.27
N TYR A 499 2.99 10.07 -3.99
CA TYR A 499 3.01 10.68 -2.66
C TYR A 499 1.61 11.17 -2.29
N PHE A 500 1.40 11.47 -1.01
CA PHE A 500 0.24 12.22 -0.55
C PHE A 500 0.67 13.52 0.16
N SER A 501 -0.25 14.48 0.19
CA SER A 501 -0.16 15.66 1.04
C SER A 501 -1.49 15.86 1.76
N TYR A 502 -1.43 16.08 3.06
CA TYR A 502 -2.50 16.65 3.85
C TYR A 502 -2.14 18.11 4.08
N ILE A 503 -2.93 19.02 3.51
CA ILE A 503 -2.71 20.46 3.62
C ILE A 503 -3.92 21.14 4.22
N VAL A 504 -3.68 22.28 4.87
CA VAL A 504 -4.73 23.17 5.36
C VAL A 504 -4.71 24.43 4.51
N THR A 505 -5.84 24.74 3.89
CA THR A 505 -5.99 25.92 3.03
C THR A 505 -6.07 27.21 3.84
N GLU A 506 -5.96 28.35 3.16
CA GLU A 506 -6.20 29.67 3.77
C GLU A 506 -7.63 29.83 4.31
N SER A 507 -8.60 29.05 3.79
CA SER A 507 -9.98 28.98 4.28
C SER A 507 -10.15 28.07 5.50
N SER A 508 -9.07 27.54 6.07
CA SER A 508 -9.09 26.56 7.17
C SER A 508 -9.82 25.27 6.79
N GLU A 509 -9.64 24.81 5.55
CA GLU A 509 -10.15 23.54 5.07
C GLU A 509 -9.00 22.54 4.90
N ALA A 510 -9.19 21.32 5.38
CA ALA A 510 -8.26 20.23 5.17
C ALA A 510 -8.49 19.60 3.79
N VAL A 511 -7.41 19.40 3.04
CA VAL A 511 -7.42 18.77 1.72
C VAL A 511 -6.37 17.67 1.71
N LEU A 512 -6.79 16.46 1.36
CA LEU A 512 -5.90 15.35 1.05
C LEU A 512 -5.65 15.34 -0.45
N LYS A 513 -4.39 15.35 -0.85
CA LYS A 513 -3.98 15.25 -2.25
C LYS A 513 -3.10 14.05 -2.45
N THR A 514 -3.10 13.53 -3.66
CA THR A 514 -2.13 12.52 -4.11
C THR A 514 -1.47 12.96 -5.40
N GLY A 515 -0.17 12.76 -5.54
CA GLY A 515 0.59 13.13 -6.73
C GLY A 515 1.68 12.11 -7.07
N GLY A 516 2.50 12.44 -8.08
CA GLY A 516 3.60 11.60 -8.56
C GLY A 516 3.41 11.07 -9.99
N ASN A 517 4.39 10.31 -10.49
CA ASN A 517 4.36 9.76 -11.85
C ASN A 517 3.57 8.46 -11.95
N LEU A 518 3.26 7.83 -10.82
CA LEU A 518 2.34 6.71 -10.69
C LEU A 518 1.16 7.15 -9.82
N PRO A 519 -0.04 6.58 -10.04
CA PRO A 519 -1.20 6.93 -9.26
C PRO A 519 -1.12 6.32 -7.86
N SER A 520 -1.78 6.96 -6.91
CA SER A 520 -2.16 6.30 -5.66
C SER A 520 -3.50 5.60 -5.83
N VAL A 521 -3.73 4.53 -5.04
CA VAL A 521 -5.06 3.93 -4.90
C VAL A 521 -5.62 4.30 -3.54
N ILE A 522 -6.70 5.07 -3.53
CA ILE A 522 -7.37 5.54 -2.33
C ILE A 522 -8.64 4.70 -2.14
N ILE A 523 -8.86 4.22 -0.92
CA ILE A 523 -10.12 3.62 -0.49
C ILE A 523 -10.84 4.67 0.36
N HIS A 524 -12.09 4.94 0.03
CA HIS A 524 -13.00 5.74 0.83
C HIS A 524 -14.08 4.84 1.44
N ASN A 525 -14.28 4.98 2.74
CA ASN A 525 -15.28 4.28 3.53
C ASN A 525 -16.39 5.25 3.94
N GLY A 526 -17.58 5.11 3.34
CA GLY A 526 -18.76 5.92 3.65
C GLY A 526 -19.81 5.10 4.39
N SER A 527 -19.53 4.73 5.64
CA SER A 527 -20.44 3.95 6.51
C SER A 527 -20.63 2.49 6.08
N THR A 528 -19.53 1.84 5.70
CA THR A 528 -19.54 0.45 5.20
C THR A 528 -19.94 -0.54 6.30
N LEU A 529 -20.92 -1.38 6.01
CA LEU A 529 -21.26 -2.52 6.85
C LEU A 529 -20.36 -3.70 6.49
N TYR A 530 -19.89 -4.45 7.49
CA TYR A 530 -18.99 -5.57 7.21
C TYR A 530 -19.11 -6.74 8.20
N GLU A 531 -18.56 -7.88 7.81
CA GLU A 531 -18.42 -9.08 8.64
C GLU A 531 -17.17 -9.86 8.22
N GLN A 532 -16.35 -10.33 9.16
CA GLN A 532 -15.21 -11.20 8.81
C GLN A 532 -15.70 -12.58 8.34
N THR A 533 -14.99 -13.19 7.39
CA THR A 533 -15.31 -14.56 6.95
C THR A 533 -15.34 -15.55 8.12
N SER A 534 -16.38 -16.39 8.14
CA SER A 534 -16.53 -17.47 9.12
C SER A 534 -15.81 -18.77 8.70
N GLN A 535 -15.29 -18.82 7.47
CA GLN A 535 -14.61 -20.00 6.96
C GLN A 535 -13.15 -20.03 7.38
N THR A 536 -12.74 -21.17 7.94
CA THR A 536 -11.41 -21.39 8.46
C THR A 536 -10.48 -21.96 7.40
N VAL A 537 -9.25 -21.44 7.32
CA VAL A 537 -8.18 -21.99 6.49
C VAL A 537 -7.41 -23.11 7.19
N ASN A 538 -7.28 -23.03 8.52
CA ASN A 538 -6.57 -24.02 9.33
C ASN A 538 -7.11 -24.04 10.76
N GLY A 539 -7.73 -25.15 11.17
CA GLY A 539 -8.31 -25.29 12.50
C GLY A 539 -9.38 -24.25 12.77
N ASN A 540 -9.11 -23.31 13.69
CA ASN A 540 -10.04 -22.24 14.06
C ASN A 540 -9.62 -20.86 13.50
N ILE A 541 -8.67 -20.82 12.57
CA ILE A 541 -8.14 -19.59 11.98
C ILE A 541 -8.91 -19.28 10.69
N SER A 542 -9.60 -18.16 10.67
CA SER A 542 -10.17 -17.56 9.46
C SER A 542 -9.11 -16.76 8.70
N ARG A 543 -9.23 -16.69 7.37
CA ARG A 543 -8.45 -15.77 6.54
C ARG A 543 -8.79 -14.32 6.91
N MET A 544 -7.86 -13.37 6.79
CA MET A 544 -8.16 -11.94 6.95
C MET A 544 -8.94 -11.41 5.73
N GLN A 545 -10.19 -11.82 5.60
CA GLN A 545 -11.11 -11.41 4.52
C GLN A 545 -12.48 -11.06 5.08
N TYR A 546 -13.16 -10.14 4.40
CA TYR A 546 -14.38 -9.51 4.89
C TYR A 546 -15.49 -9.57 3.84
N ALA A 547 -16.73 -9.71 4.29
CA ALA A 547 -17.88 -9.29 3.52
C ALA A 547 -18.10 -7.80 3.77
N PHE A 548 -18.34 -7.00 2.73
CA PHE A 548 -18.70 -5.60 2.87
C PHE A 548 -19.60 -5.11 1.73
N ASP A 549 -20.27 -3.98 1.91
CA ASP A 549 -21.29 -3.46 1.00
C ASP A 549 -20.88 -2.28 0.10
N SER A 550 -20.01 -1.36 0.56
CA SER A 550 -19.81 -0.10 -0.16
C SER A 550 -18.47 0.62 -0.01
N LEU A 551 -17.32 -0.08 -0.04
CA LEU A 551 -16.04 0.62 -0.16
C LEU A 551 -15.89 1.24 -1.56
N THR A 552 -15.43 2.48 -1.65
CA THR A 552 -15.14 3.14 -2.93
C THR A 552 -13.63 3.17 -3.18
N PHE A 553 -13.21 2.56 -4.28
CA PHE A 553 -11.83 2.61 -4.76
C PHE A 553 -11.65 3.74 -5.78
N LYS A 554 -10.54 4.45 -5.64
CA LYS A 554 -10.18 5.60 -6.47
C LYS A 554 -8.73 5.48 -6.90
N ILE A 555 -8.47 5.42 -8.20
CA ILE A 555 -7.13 5.54 -8.77
C ILE A 555 -6.94 7.01 -9.13
N SER A 556 -5.99 7.65 -8.49
CA SER A 556 -5.83 9.10 -8.56
C SER A 556 -4.41 9.51 -8.93
N ARG A 557 -4.32 10.43 -9.90
CA ARG A 557 -3.12 11.22 -10.23
C ARG A 557 -3.47 12.68 -10.08
N ASN A 558 -2.91 13.35 -9.07
CA ASN A 558 -3.13 14.78 -8.82
C ASN A 558 -4.61 15.09 -8.56
N THR A 559 -5.23 14.39 -7.61
CA THR A 559 -6.60 14.70 -7.17
C THR A 559 -6.60 15.27 -5.77
N ASP A 560 -7.47 16.25 -5.58
CA ASP A 560 -7.73 16.88 -4.30
C ASP A 560 -9.04 16.32 -3.72
N ILE A 561 -9.00 15.88 -2.47
CA ILE A 561 -10.14 15.41 -1.69
C ILE A 561 -10.34 16.41 -0.55
N LEU A 562 -11.44 17.14 -0.59
CA LEU A 562 -11.84 18.03 0.50
C LEU A 562 -12.31 17.20 1.68
N LEU A 563 -11.61 17.33 2.81
CA LEU A 563 -11.86 16.59 4.04
C LEU A 563 -12.78 17.36 5.01
N GLY A 564 -12.90 18.68 4.80
CA GLY A 564 -13.77 19.56 5.56
C GLY A 564 -13.02 20.64 6.33
N ALA A 565 -13.77 21.45 7.09
CA ALA A 565 -13.20 22.53 7.88
C ALA A 565 -12.39 21.98 9.07
N VAL A 566 -11.29 22.65 9.40
CA VAL A 566 -10.44 22.36 10.55
C VAL A 566 -10.21 23.64 11.34
N GLU A 567 -10.04 23.51 12.66
CA GLU A 567 -9.78 24.64 13.54
C GLU A 567 -8.43 24.48 14.23
N GLU A 568 -7.75 25.61 14.42
CA GLU A 568 -6.56 25.69 15.25
C GLU A 568 -6.88 25.23 16.68
N LYS A 569 -6.05 24.35 17.23
CA LYS A 569 -6.17 23.96 18.64
C LYS A 569 -5.53 25.03 19.52
N GLU A 570 -6.13 25.32 20.67
CA GLU A 570 -5.47 26.12 21.70
C GLU A 570 -4.17 25.41 22.14
N GLN A 571 -3.06 26.15 22.14
CA GLN A 571 -1.73 25.61 22.41
C GLN A 571 -0.97 26.52 23.36
N GLU A 572 -0.26 25.92 24.31
CA GLU A 572 0.69 26.64 25.14
C GLU A 572 1.86 27.11 24.29
N ASP A 573 2.27 28.36 24.49
CA ASP A 573 3.49 28.88 23.88
C ASP A 573 4.70 28.08 24.37
N TYR A 574 5.66 27.89 23.49
CA TYR A 574 6.88 27.23 23.88
C TYR A 574 7.71 28.13 24.78
N GLU A 575 7.99 27.66 25.99
CA GLU A 575 9.08 28.17 26.81
C GLU A 575 10.37 27.45 26.40
N LEU A 576 11.38 28.24 26.01
CA LEU A 576 12.70 27.70 25.69
C LEU A 576 13.38 27.25 26.97
N GLU A 577 13.91 26.03 26.95
CA GLU A 577 14.65 25.49 28.08
C GLU A 577 15.97 26.25 28.25
N GLU A 578 16.38 26.48 29.51
CA GLU A 578 17.73 26.94 29.77
C GLU A 578 18.70 25.85 29.29
N GLU A 579 19.46 26.17 28.24
CA GLU A 579 20.58 25.32 27.88
C GLU A 579 21.53 25.31 29.06
N THR A 580 21.88 24.11 29.53
CA THR A 580 23.03 23.98 30.42
C THR A 580 24.24 24.33 29.58
N VAL A 581 24.59 25.61 29.55
CA VAL A 581 25.83 26.08 28.97
C VAL A 581 26.91 25.47 29.84
N LEU A 582 27.48 24.37 29.36
CA LEU A 582 28.71 23.79 29.86
C LEU A 582 29.72 24.95 30.03
N SER A 583 29.99 25.29 31.28
CA SER A 583 30.56 26.56 31.67
C SER A 583 32.06 26.58 31.39
N ASN A 584 32.54 26.80 30.17
CA ASN A 584 33.98 26.93 29.81
C ASN A 584 34.95 25.89 30.43
N LEU A 585 34.42 24.76 30.93
CA LEU A 585 35.14 23.73 31.69
C LEU A 585 34.95 22.34 31.08
N ASP A 586 34.09 22.21 30.06
CA ASP A 586 33.93 20.97 29.33
C ASP A 586 34.90 20.90 28.17
N THR A 587 35.72 19.86 28.27
CA THR A 587 37.00 19.71 27.60
C THR A 587 36.75 19.13 26.21
N VAL A 588 36.93 19.92 25.16
CA VAL A 588 36.96 19.44 23.77
C VAL A 588 38.36 19.63 23.20
N LEU A 589 38.89 18.53 22.66
CA LEU A 589 40.20 18.31 22.01
C LEU A 589 41.42 18.15 22.94
N TYR A 590 41.60 16.91 23.41
CA TYR A 590 42.91 16.37 23.76
C TYR A 590 43.74 16.21 22.48
N ASP A 591 44.59 17.18 22.18
CA ASP A 591 45.74 16.96 21.31
C ASP A 591 47.02 17.51 21.95
N ASN A 592 48.10 16.73 21.81
CA ASN A 592 49.36 16.83 22.55
C ASN A 592 50.17 18.11 22.25
N ILE A 593 49.80 19.21 22.90
CA ILE A 593 50.45 20.52 22.73
C ILE A 593 51.62 20.73 23.70
N LEU A 594 51.61 20.05 24.83
CA LEU A 594 52.69 20.08 25.82
C LEU A 594 53.65 18.93 25.60
N LEU A 595 54.89 19.26 25.21
CA LEU A 595 55.93 18.25 24.97
C LEU A 595 56.48 17.64 26.26
N ASN A 596 56.35 18.36 27.39
CA ASN A 596 56.81 17.93 28.71
C ASN A 596 55.71 18.19 29.74
N ASN A 597 55.21 17.14 30.39
CA ASN A 597 54.31 17.21 31.53
C ASN A 597 54.49 15.93 32.37
N PRO A 598 55.03 15.97 33.61
CA PRO A 598 55.30 17.16 34.43
C PRO A 598 56.43 18.07 33.92
N VAL A 599 56.32 19.36 34.18
CA VAL A 599 57.28 20.42 33.87
C VAL A 599 58.09 20.75 35.12
N LYS A 600 59.40 20.99 35.00
CA LYS A 600 60.20 21.61 36.07
C LYS A 600 60.21 23.13 35.91
N ASP A 601 61.10 23.62 35.06
CA ASP A 601 61.42 25.04 34.94
C ASP A 601 60.97 25.64 33.62
N ILE A 602 60.84 24.81 32.57
CA ILE A 602 60.58 25.26 31.21
C ILE A 602 59.56 24.37 30.54
N ILE A 603 58.51 24.98 30.00
CA ILE A 603 57.53 24.32 29.14
C ILE A 603 57.84 24.60 27.67
N ARG A 604 57.65 23.58 26.82
CA ARG A 604 57.76 23.68 25.36
C ARG A 604 56.41 23.48 24.71
N ILE A 605 56.09 24.37 23.77
CA ILE A 605 54.82 24.34 23.03
C ILE A 605 55.08 23.83 21.61
N ASN A 606 54.30 22.83 21.19
CA ASN A 606 54.36 22.24 19.86
C ASN A 606 53.38 22.90 18.88
N LEU A 607 53.46 24.23 18.73
CA LEU A 607 52.68 25.00 17.77
C LEU A 607 53.59 25.99 17.02
N PRO A 608 53.35 26.27 15.73
CA PRO A 608 54.09 27.31 15.01
C PRO A 608 53.92 28.65 15.71
N LEU A 609 55.03 29.33 16.05
CA LEU A 609 55.00 30.60 16.78
C LEU A 609 54.22 31.71 16.06
N SER A 610 54.15 31.65 14.73
CA SER A 610 53.35 32.55 13.89
C SER A 610 51.85 32.43 14.15
N GLU A 611 51.39 31.30 14.67
CA GLU A 611 49.98 31.01 14.92
C GLU A 611 49.54 31.42 16.33
N ILE A 612 50.45 31.72 17.26
CA ILE A 612 50.09 31.98 18.65
C ILE A 612 49.86 33.49 18.87
N GLU A 613 48.69 33.84 19.39
CA GLU A 613 48.33 35.20 19.79
C GLU A 613 48.68 35.45 21.27
N GLU A 614 48.27 34.52 22.14
CA GLU A 614 48.34 34.68 23.59
C GLU A 614 48.53 33.34 24.30
N ILE A 615 49.28 33.35 25.41
CA ILE A 615 49.47 32.19 26.30
C ILE A 615 49.17 32.63 27.72
N ASN A 616 48.26 31.94 28.37
CA ASN A 616 47.82 32.18 29.74
C ASN A 616 48.03 30.94 30.60
N ILE A 617 48.50 31.09 31.84
CA ILE A 617 48.54 30.00 32.82
C ILE A 617 47.76 30.42 34.05
N PHE A 618 46.89 29.55 34.51
CA PHE A 618 46.05 29.71 35.68
C PHE A 618 46.43 28.65 36.73
N ASN A 619 46.32 29.00 38.01
CA ASN A 619 46.40 27.99 39.07
C ASN A 619 45.06 27.26 39.25
N THR A 620 45.01 26.25 40.14
CA THR A 620 43.79 25.45 40.41
C THR A 620 42.61 26.25 40.95
N ASN A 621 42.84 27.46 41.47
CA ASN A 621 41.78 28.35 41.96
C ASN A 621 41.24 29.28 40.86
N GLY A 622 41.65 29.07 39.59
CA GLY A 622 41.24 29.90 38.46
C GLY A 622 41.93 31.26 38.38
N LYS A 623 42.97 31.52 39.20
CA LYS A 623 43.71 32.78 39.15
C LYS A 623 44.76 32.74 38.05
N LEU A 624 44.75 33.73 37.16
CA LEU A 624 45.79 33.94 36.16
C LEU A 624 47.14 34.23 36.86
N VAL A 625 48.14 33.40 36.61
CA VAL A 625 49.49 33.49 37.20
C VAL A 625 50.57 33.81 36.18
N PHE A 626 50.31 33.60 34.89
CA PHE A 626 51.23 33.95 33.81
C PHE A 626 50.45 34.33 32.55
N ILE A 627 50.94 35.32 31.81
CA ILE A 627 50.37 35.78 30.53
C ILE A 627 51.49 36.23 29.60
N LYS A 628 51.39 35.90 28.31
CA LYS A 628 52.29 36.38 27.25
C LYS A 628 51.49 36.66 25.97
N LYS A 629 51.58 37.90 25.47
CA LYS A 629 50.87 38.40 24.27
C LYS A 629 51.82 38.90 23.19
N ASP A 630 51.43 38.80 21.93
CA ASP A 630 51.91 39.56 20.75
C ASP A 630 53.42 39.59 20.42
N THR A 631 54.28 38.83 21.11
CA THR A 631 55.72 38.71 20.79
C THR A 631 56.29 37.37 21.25
N ILE A 632 55.68 36.27 20.81
CA ILE A 632 56.17 34.93 21.13
C ILE A 632 57.27 34.56 20.13
N ARG A 633 58.51 34.93 20.46
CA ARG A 633 59.71 34.65 19.64
C ARG A 633 60.42 33.35 20.01
N ASP A 634 59.96 32.68 21.06
CA ASP A 634 60.55 31.47 21.60
C ASP A 634 59.42 30.54 22.06
N ASN A 635 59.53 29.26 21.72
CA ASN A 635 58.61 28.21 22.13
C ASN A 635 58.94 27.62 23.51
N HIS A 636 59.97 28.16 24.18
CA HIS A 636 60.29 27.90 25.59
C HIS A 636 59.71 29.00 26.49
N ILE A 637 58.99 28.59 27.53
CA ILE A 637 58.48 29.51 28.55
C ILE A 637 59.08 29.13 29.89
N ASN A 638 59.77 30.07 30.52
CA ASN A 638 60.35 29.90 31.86
C ASN A 638 59.28 30.09 32.93
N LEU A 639 59.15 29.10 33.81
CA LEU A 639 58.15 28.99 34.86
C LEU A 639 58.76 28.98 36.26
N ASN A 640 60.04 29.34 36.44
CA ASN A 640 60.73 29.32 37.74
C ASN A 640 60.04 30.15 38.83
N HIS A 641 59.24 31.13 38.42
CA HIS A 641 58.48 32.01 39.30
C HIS A 641 57.18 31.37 39.82
N LEU A 642 56.73 30.26 39.22
CA LEU A 642 55.57 29.50 39.68
C LEU A 642 56.00 28.49 40.74
N SER A 643 55.19 28.29 41.77
CA SER A 643 55.41 27.24 42.77
C SER A 643 55.07 25.86 42.19
N ASP A 644 55.52 24.78 42.82
CA ASP A 644 55.14 23.43 42.39
C ASP A 644 53.64 23.21 42.64
N GLY A 645 52.98 22.49 41.74
CA GLY A 645 51.53 22.32 41.77
C GLY A 645 50.89 22.14 40.40
N HIS A 646 49.56 22.13 40.39
CA HIS A 646 48.76 21.97 39.18
C HIS A 646 48.35 23.32 38.61
N TYR A 647 48.39 23.41 37.28
CA TYR A 647 48.08 24.61 36.53
C TYR A 647 47.30 24.26 35.27
N LEU A 648 46.55 25.24 34.77
CA LEU A 648 45.88 25.18 33.48
C LEU A 648 46.57 26.15 32.53
N ILE A 649 47.05 25.68 31.38
CA ILE A 649 47.58 26.55 30.32
C ILE A 649 46.54 26.68 29.21
N ILE A 650 46.32 27.91 28.75
CA ILE A 650 45.42 28.26 27.67
C ILE A 650 46.21 29.02 26.61
N ILE A 651 46.18 28.55 25.37
CA ILE A 651 46.87 29.16 24.23
C ILE A 651 45.82 29.60 23.21
N LYS A 652 45.80 30.88 22.88
CA LYS A 652 44.92 31.46 21.86
C LYS A 652 45.63 31.50 20.51
N LYS A 653 44.99 30.98 19.45
CA LYS A 653 45.49 31.04 18.07
C LYS A 653 45.08 32.35 17.38
N LYS A 654 45.95 32.90 16.53
CA LYS A 654 45.62 34.03 15.66
C LYS A 654 44.59 33.61 14.61
N ASN A 655 43.59 34.46 14.39
CA ASN A 655 42.59 34.43 13.31
C ASN A 655 41.42 33.43 13.40
N ASP A 656 41.46 32.40 14.25
CA ASP A 656 40.43 31.35 14.25
C ASP A 656 39.55 31.31 15.52
N ASN A 657 39.71 32.27 16.45
CA ASN A 657 39.08 32.25 17.80
C ASN A 657 39.26 30.92 18.57
N LEU A 658 40.22 30.09 18.14
CA LEU A 658 40.46 28.76 18.67
C LEU A 658 41.37 28.85 19.91
N TYR A 659 41.00 28.11 20.96
CA TYR A 659 41.76 28.02 22.20
C TYR A 659 42.21 26.59 22.44
N TYR A 660 43.48 26.43 22.78
CA TYR A 660 44.02 25.16 23.24
C TYR A 660 44.18 25.18 24.74
N VAL A 661 43.63 24.18 25.42
CA VAL A 661 43.65 24.08 26.88
C VAL A 661 44.37 22.80 27.30
N ASN A 662 45.33 22.90 28.23
CA ASN A 662 46.05 21.74 28.71
C ASN A 662 46.32 21.81 30.22
N LYS A 663 46.34 20.66 30.88
CA LYS A 663 46.70 20.54 32.31
C LYS A 663 48.21 20.42 32.43
N MET A 664 48.83 21.26 33.25
CA MET A 664 50.27 21.24 33.51
C MET A 664 50.53 20.90 34.98
N ILE A 665 51.41 19.94 35.25
CA ILE A 665 51.95 19.66 36.59
C ILE A 665 53.34 20.27 36.66
N LYS A 666 53.59 21.18 37.61
CA LYS A 666 54.92 21.71 37.90
C LYS A 666 55.52 21.00 39.13
N ASN A 667 56.70 20.43 38.96
CA ASN A 667 57.43 19.65 39.97
C ASN A 667 58.80 20.21 40.33
#